data_AF-A0AAY4BD52-F1
#
_entry.id   AF-A0AAY4BD52-F1
#
_cell.length_a   1.000
_cell.length_b   1.000
_cell.length_c   1.000
_cell.angle_alpha   90.00
_cell.angle_beta   90.00
_cell.angle_gamma   90.00
#
_symmetry.space_group_name_H-M   'P 1'
#
loop_
_entity.id
_entity.type
_entity.pdbx_description
1 polymer ?
#
loop_
_entity_poly.entity_id
_entity_poly.type
_entity_poly.pdbx_seq_one_letter_code
_entity_poly.pdbx_strand_id
1 'polypeptide(L)'
;MLRITVHLRDEWLLIPCTDPSLHVCWLGSEAISRYTTSYPKREIQADSTFRIRRCVDGGLLSLEDPIKDVLQDNDFIELVIQGDQWMPKQMDLIKSKSVHMSTCLFSMLKWISLDGNSLTTGDLLGLGKGHFKIQLTTEAEKKVNEGRVLIESFIKKNQVVYGVNTGFGNFAQTRIPNDQLKELQDNVIRSHSAGVGAPLSPERTRMLLALRINVLAKGFSGVSMETLNAIVAAFNASCLSWVPEQGTVGASGDLAPLAHLVLGLMGEGVMWSPQSGWADARAVLEGHGLTPLILKPKEGLALINGTQMITALGVEAVERAQAIARQADIIAALTIQTLKGTPKAFDPDIHAVRPQQGQVEVAWRLRSVLHSDVFHSEISVKGGERVQDAYTLRCCPQVHGVANDTIAFVKKILTTELNSATDNPLVFAERGITISGGNFHGEYPAKALDFLAIGVHELANISERRIERLCNPSLSELPAFLVKNGGLNSGFMIAHCTAAALVSENKVLCHPSSVDSLSTSAGTEDHVSMGGWAARKALRVVQHVEQVLAIELLAACQALEFHRPLKTTPPLEKVYGLVRSVVRPWDRDRAMSPDIEAVHKLIQQEKVGVWCAFVKRISGCKLNFTKSELFPINSTLKYDSHSFTVDNKSFTCFGINVTCSYKKLYEANLKKNSKKI
;
A
#
# COMPACT_ATOMS: atom_id res chain seq x y z
N MET A 1 11.64 -17.99 36.53
CA MET A 1 13.09 -17.91 36.34
C MET A 1 13.30 -17.14 35.06
N LEU A 2 14.01 -16.00 35.10
CA LEU A 2 14.26 -15.20 33.90
C LEU A 2 15.13 -16.03 32.95
N ARG A 3 14.72 -16.17 31.69
CA ARG A 3 15.52 -16.79 30.63
C ARG A 3 15.87 -15.71 29.63
N ILE A 4 17.15 -15.39 29.49
CA ILE A 4 17.61 -14.34 28.58
C ILE A 4 18.34 -14.98 27.42
N THR A 5 18.02 -14.57 26.20
CA THR A 5 18.64 -15.09 24.98
C THR A 5 19.75 -14.13 24.55
N VAL A 6 21.00 -14.58 24.58
CA VAL A 6 22.19 -13.77 24.30
C VAL A 6 22.78 -14.15 22.95
N HIS A 7 22.83 -13.20 22.02
CA HIS A 7 23.59 -13.32 20.78
C HIS A 7 25.06 -13.06 21.07
N LEU A 8 25.94 -13.98 20.71
CA LEU A 8 27.38 -13.81 20.78
C LEU A 8 28.02 -14.38 19.52
N ARG A 9 28.62 -13.50 18.71
CA ARG A 9 29.15 -13.81 17.37
C ARG A 9 28.06 -14.40 16.46
N ASP A 10 28.15 -15.68 16.12
CA ASP A 10 27.22 -16.38 15.22
C ASP A 10 26.25 -17.31 15.97
N GLU A 11 26.18 -17.20 17.30
CA GLU A 11 25.51 -18.16 18.16
C GLU A 11 24.53 -17.48 19.12
N TRP A 12 23.43 -18.17 19.43
CA TRP A 12 22.43 -17.73 20.41
C TRP A 12 22.46 -18.64 21.63
N LEU A 13 22.63 -18.04 22.81
CA LEU A 13 22.76 -18.73 24.08
C LEU A 13 21.57 -18.40 24.97
N LEU A 14 20.79 -19.41 25.34
CA LEU A 14 19.75 -19.25 26.35
C LEU A 14 20.37 -19.34 27.75
N ILE A 15 20.28 -18.25 28.52
CA ILE A 15 20.85 -18.14 29.86
C ILE A 15 19.73 -18.10 30.89
N PRO A 16 19.52 -19.19 31.65
CA PRO A 16 18.61 -19.19 32.78
C PRO A 16 19.23 -18.40 33.94
N CYS A 17 18.67 -17.23 34.21
CA CYS A 17 19.03 -16.39 35.34
C CYS A 17 18.29 -16.90 36.58
N THR A 18 19.00 -17.68 37.40
CA THR A 18 18.47 -18.25 38.64
C THR A 18 18.22 -17.22 39.73
N ASP A 19 18.94 -16.09 39.67
CA ASP A 19 18.79 -14.95 40.56
C ASP A 19 18.63 -13.65 39.74
N PRO A 20 17.43 -13.05 39.68
CA PRO A 20 17.17 -11.80 38.96
C PRO A 20 17.91 -10.57 39.52
N SER A 21 18.50 -10.66 40.71
CA SER A 21 19.31 -9.59 41.30
C SER A 21 20.73 -9.53 40.74
N LEU A 22 21.13 -10.52 39.93
CA LEU A 22 22.39 -10.51 39.19
C LEU A 22 22.42 -9.34 38.20
N HIS A 23 23.62 -8.82 37.96
CA HIS A 23 23.84 -7.67 37.09
C HIS A 23 24.08 -8.09 35.63
N VAL A 24 23.87 -7.18 34.69
CA VAL A 24 24.14 -7.37 33.26
C VAL A 24 25.58 -7.86 33.00
N CYS A 25 26.56 -7.45 33.81
CA CYS A 25 27.94 -7.97 33.75
C CYS A 25 28.01 -9.50 33.94
N TRP A 26 27.25 -10.05 34.88
CA TRP A 26 27.19 -11.49 35.11
C TRP A 26 26.62 -12.20 33.88
N LEU A 27 25.54 -11.67 33.32
CA LEU A 27 24.88 -12.23 32.14
C LEU A 27 25.85 -12.34 30.96
N GLY A 28 26.68 -11.33 30.75
CA GLY A 28 27.68 -11.37 29.69
C GLY A 28 28.83 -12.33 29.96
N SER A 29 29.30 -12.40 31.21
CA SER A 29 30.34 -13.35 31.61
C SER A 29 29.87 -14.80 31.47
N GLU A 30 28.62 -15.08 31.85
CA GLU A 30 27.98 -16.39 31.70
C GLU A 30 27.81 -16.75 30.22
N ALA A 31 27.44 -15.78 29.37
CA ALA A 31 27.35 -15.99 27.93
C ALA A 31 28.71 -16.37 27.33
N ILE A 32 29.77 -15.63 27.66
CA ILE A 32 31.14 -15.92 27.19
C ILE A 32 31.60 -17.29 27.68
N SER A 33 31.35 -17.62 28.95
CA SER A 33 31.68 -18.91 29.54
C SER A 33 31.02 -20.07 28.79
N ARG A 34 29.70 -19.98 28.55
CA ARG A 34 28.93 -20.97 27.80
C ARG A 34 29.41 -21.07 26.35
N TYR A 35 29.66 -19.94 25.71
CA TYR A 35 30.19 -19.91 24.34
C TYR A 35 31.52 -20.64 24.24
N THR A 36 32.46 -20.31 25.14
CA THR A 36 33.81 -20.89 25.15
C THR A 36 33.77 -22.39 25.43
N THR A 37 32.87 -22.82 26.31
CA THR A 37 32.65 -24.24 26.61
C THR A 37 32.09 -25.01 25.42
N SER A 38 31.09 -24.44 24.73
CA SER A 38 30.48 -25.05 23.55
C SER A 38 31.40 -25.01 22.32
N TYR A 39 32.29 -24.02 22.24
CA TYR A 39 33.16 -23.76 21.09
C TYR A 39 34.64 -23.58 21.49
N PRO A 40 35.31 -24.61 22.02
CA PRO A 40 36.66 -24.50 22.59
C PRO A 40 37.74 -24.10 21.57
N LYS A 41 37.48 -24.23 20.26
CA LYS A 41 38.38 -23.79 19.18
C LYS A 41 38.23 -22.32 18.79
N ARG A 42 37.24 -21.61 19.34
CA ARG A 42 36.93 -20.20 19.04
C ARG A 42 37.26 -19.33 20.25
N GLU A 43 38.55 -19.26 20.59
CA GLU A 43 39.02 -18.58 21.80
C GLU A 43 38.53 -17.13 21.89
N ILE A 44 38.07 -16.77 23.08
CA ILE A 44 37.82 -15.40 23.54
C ILE A 44 38.88 -15.14 24.61
N GLN A 45 39.64 -14.05 24.49
CA GLN A 45 40.69 -13.73 25.46
C GLN A 45 40.07 -13.53 26.86
N ALA A 46 40.71 -14.04 27.91
CA ALA A 46 40.17 -14.00 29.27
C ALA A 46 39.86 -12.57 29.78
N ASP A 47 40.61 -11.57 29.31
CA ASP A 47 40.45 -10.16 29.69
C ASP A 47 39.61 -9.35 28.68
N SER A 48 38.84 -10.02 27.83
CA SER A 48 38.00 -9.38 26.82
C SER A 48 36.91 -8.54 27.49
N THR A 49 36.92 -7.23 27.26
CA THR A 49 35.78 -6.39 27.65
C THR A 49 34.63 -6.62 26.66
N PHE A 50 33.39 -6.51 27.13
CA PHE A 50 32.22 -6.68 26.28
C PHE A 50 31.19 -5.58 26.53
N ARG A 51 30.27 -5.44 25.58
CA ARG A 51 29.11 -4.54 25.67
C ARG A 51 27.85 -5.33 25.37
N ILE A 52 26.76 -4.97 26.04
CA ILE A 52 25.46 -5.61 25.87
C ILE A 52 24.43 -4.59 25.40
N ARG A 53 23.66 -4.93 24.37
CA ARG A 53 22.53 -4.12 23.88
C ARG A 53 21.26 -4.94 23.84
N ARG A 54 20.12 -4.29 24.06
CA ARG A 54 18.80 -4.90 23.78
C ARG A 54 18.55 -4.96 22.29
N CYS A 55 18.06 -6.09 21.79
CA CYS A 55 17.71 -6.23 20.37
C CYS A 55 16.45 -5.43 20.00
N VAL A 56 15.50 -5.28 20.93
CA VAL A 56 14.20 -4.65 20.68
C VAL A 56 14.32 -3.16 20.31
N ASP A 57 15.21 -2.42 20.97
CA ASP A 57 15.35 -0.97 20.78
C ASP A 57 16.81 -0.49 20.58
N GLY A 58 17.78 -1.40 20.58
CA GLY A 58 19.20 -1.08 20.43
C GLY A 58 19.84 -0.38 21.64
N GLY A 59 19.11 -0.29 22.76
CA GLY A 59 19.56 0.35 23.98
C GLY A 59 20.79 -0.34 24.56
N LEU A 60 21.86 0.41 24.79
CA LEU A 60 23.05 -0.08 25.48
C LEU A 60 22.72 -0.26 26.96
N LEU A 61 22.98 -1.45 27.50
CA LEU A 61 22.75 -1.76 28.90
C LEU A 61 23.99 -1.42 29.72
N SER A 62 23.82 -0.82 30.89
CA SER A 62 24.93 -0.68 31.83
C SER A 62 25.25 -2.05 32.42
N LEU A 63 26.53 -2.38 32.51
CA LEU A 63 26.97 -3.65 33.10
C LEU A 63 26.63 -3.76 34.59
N GLU A 64 26.38 -2.63 35.24
CA GLU A 64 26.01 -2.51 36.66
C GLU A 64 24.50 -2.55 36.89
N ASP A 65 23.68 -2.57 35.83
CA ASP A 65 22.23 -2.63 36.01
C ASP A 65 21.82 -4.03 36.48
N PRO A 66 20.94 -4.15 37.49
CA PRO A 66 20.32 -5.43 37.84
C PRO A 66 19.48 -5.94 36.66
N ILE A 67 19.63 -7.21 36.29
CA ILE A 67 18.95 -7.81 35.13
C ILE A 67 17.45 -7.58 35.21
N LYS A 68 16.84 -7.77 36.39
CA LYS A 68 15.40 -7.55 36.61
C LYS A 68 14.88 -6.14 36.29
N ASP A 69 15.75 -5.13 36.33
CA ASP A 69 15.36 -3.73 36.18
C ASP A 69 15.42 -3.28 34.71
N VAL A 70 16.23 -3.98 33.90
CA VAL A 70 16.49 -3.60 32.50
C VAL A 70 16.09 -4.68 31.47
N LEU A 71 15.84 -5.91 31.93
CA LEU A 71 15.50 -7.07 31.11
C LEU A 71 14.31 -7.85 31.69
N GLN A 72 13.51 -8.41 30.80
CA GLN A 72 12.32 -9.22 31.09
C GLN A 72 12.52 -10.69 30.67
N ASP A 73 11.60 -11.57 31.07
CA ASP A 73 11.68 -12.99 30.71
C ASP A 73 11.58 -13.15 29.18
N ASN A 74 12.53 -13.87 28.59
CA ASN A 74 12.70 -14.09 27.15
C ASN A 74 13.17 -12.85 26.37
N ASP A 75 13.77 -11.87 27.03
CA ASP A 75 14.44 -10.78 26.31
C ASP A 75 15.63 -11.29 25.48
N PHE A 76 15.88 -10.59 24.38
CA PHE A 76 16.99 -10.83 23.47
C PHE A 76 18.02 -9.70 23.61
N ILE A 77 19.26 -10.07 23.86
CA ILE A 77 20.38 -9.13 23.95
C ILE A 77 21.51 -9.54 23.02
N GLU A 78 22.25 -8.57 22.53
CA GLU A 78 23.48 -8.78 21.75
C GLU A 78 24.69 -8.46 22.61
N LEU A 79 25.60 -9.42 22.74
CA LEU A 79 26.88 -9.28 23.40
C LEU A 79 27.99 -9.15 22.36
N VAL A 80 28.73 -8.04 22.44
CA VAL A 80 29.85 -7.74 21.54
C VAL A 80 31.13 -7.68 22.35
N ILE A 81 32.11 -8.49 21.97
CA ILE A 81 33.45 -8.48 22.56
C ILE A 81 34.30 -7.39 21.91
N GLN A 82 35.07 -6.66 22.72
CA GLN A 82 36.00 -5.66 22.24
C GLN A 82 37.08 -6.30 21.36
N GLY A 83 37.16 -5.88 20.10
CA GLY A 83 38.10 -6.43 19.12
C GLY A 83 37.47 -7.40 18.13
N ASP A 84 36.28 -7.96 18.42
CA ASP A 84 35.46 -8.54 17.37
C ASP A 84 35.08 -7.41 16.40
N GLN A 85 35.17 -7.67 15.09
CA GLN A 85 34.52 -6.76 14.15
C GLN A 85 33.05 -6.77 14.50
N TRP A 86 32.54 -5.64 14.99
CA TRP A 86 31.13 -5.34 14.87
C TRP A 86 30.80 -5.65 13.42
N MET A 87 29.92 -6.61 13.14
CA MET A 87 29.30 -6.63 11.84
C MET A 87 28.29 -5.49 11.90
N PRO A 88 28.55 -4.31 11.27
CA PRO A 88 27.41 -3.64 10.74
C PRO A 88 26.92 -4.60 9.66
N LYS A 89 25.82 -5.32 9.89
CA LYS A 89 24.79 -4.98 8.94
C LYS A 89 24.50 -3.53 9.26
N GLN A 90 24.99 -2.70 8.36
CA GLN A 90 24.71 -1.29 8.23
C GLN A 90 23.18 -1.15 8.13
N MET A 91 22.48 -1.36 9.24
CA MET A 91 21.34 -0.58 9.66
C MET A 91 21.93 0.76 10.10
N ASP A 92 22.63 1.43 9.17
CA ASP A 92 22.74 2.86 9.21
C ASP A 92 21.30 3.35 9.19
N LEU A 93 20.82 3.72 10.37
CA LEU A 93 19.74 4.65 10.55
C LEU A 93 18.67 4.53 9.46
N ILE A 94 18.02 3.36 9.39
CA ILE A 94 16.58 3.48 9.29
C ILE A 94 16.20 4.07 10.66
N LYS A 95 16.29 5.40 10.74
CA LYS A 95 15.16 6.21 11.21
C LYS A 95 13.96 5.80 10.36
N SER A 96 13.57 4.54 10.47
CA SER A 96 12.20 4.12 10.46
C SER A 96 11.76 4.97 11.63
N LYS A 97 11.12 6.11 11.33
CA LYS A 97 10.17 6.71 12.28
C LYS A 97 9.59 5.49 12.93
N SER A 98 9.90 5.27 14.22
CA SER A 98 9.45 4.09 14.95
C SER A 98 8.06 3.88 14.42
N VAL A 99 7.83 2.81 13.65
CA VAL A 99 6.48 2.46 13.30
C VAL A 99 5.99 1.91 14.62
N HIS A 100 5.77 2.81 15.58
CA HIS A 100 4.64 2.79 16.44
C HIS A 100 3.48 2.66 15.45
N MET A 101 3.23 1.42 15.07
CA MET A 101 1.92 0.84 15.20
C MET A 101 1.33 1.51 16.43
N SER A 102 0.53 2.54 16.16
CA SER A 102 -0.28 3.18 17.17
C SER A 102 -0.87 2.05 17.99
N THR A 103 -0.72 2.14 19.31
CA THR A 103 -1.14 1.20 20.35
C THR A 103 -2.64 0.83 20.33
N CYS A 104 -3.34 1.15 19.24
CA CYS A 104 -4.69 0.78 18.88
C CYS A 104 -4.80 -0.62 18.23
N LEU A 105 -3.79 -1.50 18.41
CA LEU A 105 -3.79 -2.87 17.86
C LEU A 105 -4.71 -3.86 18.61
N PHE A 106 -5.31 -3.45 19.72
CA PHE A 106 -6.15 -4.32 20.56
C PHE A 106 -7.64 -3.96 20.50
N SER A 107 -8.14 -3.49 19.34
CA SER A 107 -9.58 -3.59 19.06
C SER A 107 -9.89 -5.05 18.69
N MET A 108 -11.05 -5.59 19.10
CA MET A 108 -11.44 -6.99 18.80
C MET A 108 -11.12 -7.36 17.35
N LEU A 109 -10.08 -8.18 17.15
CA LEU A 109 -9.64 -8.63 15.83
C LEU A 109 -10.81 -9.34 15.17
N LYS A 110 -11.26 -8.81 14.04
CA LYS A 110 -12.30 -9.44 13.24
C LYS A 110 -11.70 -10.59 12.44
N TRP A 111 -12.47 -11.61 12.17
CA TRP A 111 -12.06 -12.66 11.24
C TRP A 111 -12.49 -12.28 9.83
N ILE A 112 -11.64 -12.56 8.85
CA ILE A 112 -11.99 -12.57 7.43
C ILE A 112 -11.79 -13.98 6.90
N SER A 113 -12.79 -14.49 6.18
CA SER A 113 -12.70 -15.79 5.52
C SER A 113 -12.11 -15.61 4.12
N LEU A 114 -11.02 -16.31 3.81
CA LEU A 114 -10.43 -16.32 2.47
C LEU A 114 -10.90 -17.55 1.70
N ASP A 115 -11.33 -17.31 0.46
CA ASP A 115 -11.86 -18.31 -0.48
C ASP A 115 -11.08 -18.33 -1.81
N GLY A 116 -10.08 -17.46 -1.97
CA GLY A 116 -9.33 -17.27 -3.21
C GLY A 116 -10.08 -16.52 -4.33
N ASN A 117 -11.21 -15.87 -4.04
CA ASN A 117 -12.11 -15.28 -5.05
C ASN A 117 -12.71 -13.92 -4.67
N SER A 118 -12.94 -13.65 -3.38
CA SER A 118 -13.76 -12.51 -2.93
C SER A 118 -13.01 -11.46 -2.11
N LEU A 119 -11.68 -11.56 -2.00
CA LEU A 119 -10.88 -10.56 -1.31
C LEU A 119 -11.02 -9.21 -2.04
N THR A 120 -11.13 -8.10 -1.31
CA THR A 120 -11.10 -6.75 -1.90
C THR A 120 -9.78 -6.05 -1.61
N THR A 121 -9.47 -5.00 -2.38
CA THR A 121 -8.30 -4.15 -2.13
C THR A 121 -8.33 -3.48 -0.75
N GLY A 122 -9.53 -3.11 -0.27
CA GLY A 122 -9.74 -2.58 1.08
C GLY A 122 -9.51 -3.62 2.18
N ASP A 123 -9.94 -4.86 1.96
CA ASP A 123 -9.69 -5.97 2.90
C ASP A 123 -8.20 -6.26 3.02
N LEU A 124 -7.46 -6.24 1.90
CA LEU A 124 -6.02 -6.43 1.91
C LEU A 124 -5.30 -5.34 2.71
N LEU A 125 -5.69 -4.08 2.56
CA LEU A 125 -5.17 -3.00 3.41
C LEU A 125 -5.52 -3.22 4.89
N GLY A 126 -6.72 -3.68 5.19
CA GLY A 126 -7.13 -4.03 6.55
C GLY A 126 -6.29 -5.17 7.14
N LEU A 127 -5.99 -6.19 6.34
CA LEU A 127 -5.10 -7.30 6.71
C LEU A 127 -3.68 -6.80 6.98
N GLY A 128 -3.14 -5.92 6.14
CA GLY A 128 -1.85 -5.26 6.33
C GLY A 128 -1.78 -4.47 7.64
N LYS A 129 -2.82 -3.70 7.96
CA LYS A 129 -2.94 -2.91 9.21
C LYS A 129 -3.23 -3.73 10.46
N GLY A 130 -3.34 -5.06 10.34
CA GLY A 130 -3.65 -5.94 11.46
C GLY A 130 -5.10 -5.83 11.96
N HIS A 131 -6.05 -5.37 11.14
CA HIS A 131 -7.47 -5.31 11.54
C HIS A 131 -8.15 -6.68 11.52
N PHE A 132 -7.58 -7.65 10.80
CA PHE A 132 -8.17 -8.96 10.57
C PHE A 132 -7.21 -10.11 10.90
N LYS A 133 -7.78 -11.19 11.44
CA LYS A 133 -7.23 -12.55 11.37
C LYS A 133 -7.83 -13.29 10.18
N ILE A 134 -7.07 -14.21 9.60
CA ILE A 134 -7.50 -15.05 8.47
C ILE A 134 -8.04 -16.38 9.01
N GLN A 135 -9.17 -16.81 8.45
CA GLN A 135 -9.62 -18.19 8.41
C GLN A 135 -9.93 -18.59 6.96
N LEU A 136 -10.01 -19.88 6.67
CA LEU A 136 -10.37 -20.37 5.33
C LEU A 136 -11.87 -20.70 5.29
N THR A 137 -12.46 -20.63 4.10
CA THR A 137 -13.81 -21.20 3.90
C THR A 137 -13.74 -22.71 3.73
N THR A 138 -14.81 -23.42 4.13
CA THR A 138 -14.91 -24.88 3.96
C THR A 138 -14.71 -25.30 2.50
N GLU A 139 -15.19 -24.48 1.55
CA GLU A 139 -15.01 -24.71 0.11
C GLU A 139 -13.55 -24.58 -0.31
N ALA A 140 -12.80 -23.63 0.25
CA ALA A 140 -11.37 -23.49 -0.02
C ALA A 140 -10.59 -24.70 0.52
N GLU A 141 -10.87 -25.11 1.76
CA GLU A 141 -10.24 -26.30 2.37
C GLU A 141 -10.47 -27.56 1.54
N LYS A 142 -11.71 -27.75 1.05
CA LYS A 142 -12.05 -28.87 0.16
C LYS A 142 -11.22 -28.84 -1.12
N LYS A 143 -11.15 -27.70 -1.82
CA LYS A 143 -10.41 -27.57 -3.08
C LYS A 143 -8.90 -27.78 -2.89
N VAL A 144 -8.32 -27.26 -1.80
CA VAL A 144 -6.92 -27.47 -1.46
C VAL A 144 -6.62 -28.96 -1.25
N ASN A 145 -7.47 -29.66 -0.49
CA ASN A 145 -7.33 -31.10 -0.28
C ASN A 145 -7.44 -31.90 -1.57
N GLU A 146 -8.41 -31.59 -2.43
CA GLU A 146 -8.57 -32.26 -3.74
C GLU A 146 -7.33 -32.08 -4.63
N GLY A 147 -6.77 -30.86 -4.69
CA GLY A 147 -5.52 -30.58 -5.39
C GLY A 147 -4.35 -31.37 -4.80
N ARG A 148 -4.27 -31.47 -3.47
CA ARG A 148 -3.21 -32.23 -2.80
C ARG A 148 -3.27 -33.72 -3.08
N VAL A 149 -4.46 -34.31 -3.01
CA VAL A 149 -4.68 -35.74 -3.33
C VAL A 149 -4.22 -36.06 -4.75
N LEU A 150 -4.49 -35.17 -5.70
CA LEU A 150 -4.04 -35.36 -7.09
C LEU A 150 -2.51 -35.37 -7.20
N ILE A 151 -1.81 -34.41 -6.57
CA ILE A 151 -0.33 -34.36 -6.56
C ILE A 151 0.26 -35.64 -5.97
N GLU A 152 -0.28 -36.12 -4.85
CA GLU A 152 0.19 -37.35 -4.21
C GLU A 152 -0.04 -38.58 -5.10
N SER A 153 -1.12 -38.59 -5.88
CA SER A 153 -1.38 -39.67 -6.85
C SER A 153 -0.33 -39.72 -7.97
N PHE A 154 0.16 -38.56 -8.44
CA PHE A 154 1.20 -38.49 -9.46
C PHE A 154 2.55 -39.01 -8.94
N ILE A 155 2.89 -38.65 -7.70
CA ILE A 155 4.12 -39.15 -7.05
C ILE A 155 4.05 -40.67 -6.89
N LYS A 156 2.93 -41.20 -6.38
CA LYS A 156 2.73 -42.66 -6.24
C LYS A 156 2.82 -43.41 -7.57
N LYS A 157 2.36 -42.79 -8.66
CA LYS A 157 2.41 -43.35 -10.03
C LYS A 157 3.75 -43.11 -10.74
N ASN A 158 4.72 -42.45 -10.09
CA ASN A 158 5.99 -42.02 -10.71
C ASN A 158 5.80 -41.19 -11.99
N GLN A 159 4.69 -40.45 -12.09
CA GLN A 159 4.44 -39.56 -13.22
C GLN A 159 5.34 -38.32 -13.13
N VAL A 160 5.92 -37.90 -14.25
CA VAL A 160 6.79 -36.71 -14.31
C VAL A 160 5.94 -35.46 -14.29
N VAL A 161 6.17 -34.57 -13.31
CA VAL A 161 5.43 -33.32 -13.13
C VAL A 161 6.38 -32.19 -12.74
N TYR A 162 6.34 -31.08 -13.48
CA TYR A 162 7.19 -29.91 -13.27
C TYR A 162 7.08 -29.37 -11.84
N GLY A 163 8.24 -29.13 -11.20
CA GLY A 163 8.32 -28.60 -9.83
C GLY A 163 7.87 -29.56 -8.73
N VAL A 164 7.49 -30.79 -9.08
CA VAL A 164 7.18 -31.87 -8.13
C VAL A 164 8.34 -32.85 -8.06
N ASN A 165 8.77 -33.41 -9.19
CA ASN A 165 9.87 -34.38 -9.30
C ASN A 165 10.81 -34.08 -10.47
N THR A 166 10.89 -32.80 -10.85
CA THR A 166 11.89 -32.27 -11.79
C THR A 166 12.60 -31.07 -11.18
N GLY A 167 13.74 -30.67 -11.76
CA GLY A 167 14.36 -29.37 -11.47
C GLY A 167 13.50 -28.16 -11.92
N PHE A 168 13.98 -26.96 -11.64
CA PHE A 168 13.31 -25.68 -11.94
C PHE A 168 14.01 -24.93 -13.08
N GLY A 169 13.27 -24.11 -13.83
CA GLY A 169 13.80 -23.30 -14.93
C GLY A 169 14.53 -24.14 -15.99
N ASN A 170 15.79 -23.81 -16.28
CA ASN A 170 16.62 -24.55 -17.25
C ASN A 170 16.80 -26.03 -16.89
N PHE A 171 16.59 -26.41 -15.62
CA PHE A 171 16.66 -27.80 -15.15
C PHE A 171 15.33 -28.54 -15.19
N ALA A 172 14.28 -28.00 -15.84
CA ALA A 172 12.94 -28.59 -15.91
C ALA A 172 12.90 -30.03 -16.47
N GLN A 173 13.90 -30.43 -17.27
CA GLN A 173 14.00 -31.78 -17.84
C GLN A 173 14.78 -32.77 -16.95
N THR A 174 15.36 -32.30 -15.84
CA THR A 174 16.14 -33.14 -14.93
C THR A 174 15.20 -33.81 -13.93
N ARG A 175 15.09 -35.15 -13.96
CA ARG A 175 14.27 -35.92 -13.03
C ARG A 175 14.94 -36.02 -11.66
N ILE A 176 14.14 -35.83 -10.60
CA ILE A 176 14.60 -35.89 -9.21
C ILE A 176 14.04 -37.16 -8.54
N PRO A 177 14.88 -37.97 -7.87
CA PRO A 177 14.46 -39.12 -7.08
C PRO A 177 13.49 -38.77 -5.94
N ASN A 178 12.61 -39.71 -5.57
CA ASN A 178 11.54 -39.48 -4.58
C ASN A 178 12.08 -39.15 -3.16
N ASP A 179 13.24 -39.70 -2.80
CA ASP A 179 13.94 -39.45 -1.52
C ASP A 179 14.59 -38.06 -1.44
N GLN A 180 14.79 -37.39 -2.58
CA GLN A 180 15.36 -36.03 -2.64
C GLN A 180 14.31 -34.93 -2.77
N LEU A 181 13.02 -35.27 -2.89
CA LEU A 181 11.98 -34.27 -3.17
C LEU A 181 11.82 -33.23 -2.07
N LYS A 182 12.05 -33.59 -0.80
CA LYS A 182 12.04 -32.61 0.30
C LYS A 182 13.18 -31.61 0.15
N GLU A 183 14.40 -32.13 -0.04
CA GLU A 183 15.60 -31.31 -0.20
C GLU A 183 15.48 -30.38 -1.42
N LEU A 184 14.87 -30.85 -2.51
CA LEU A 184 14.56 -30.04 -3.68
C LEU A 184 13.72 -28.80 -3.33
N GLN A 185 12.70 -28.94 -2.47
CA GLN A 185 11.85 -27.82 -2.05
C GLN A 185 12.57 -26.89 -1.07
N ASP A 186 13.37 -27.41 -0.15
CA ASP A 186 14.16 -26.58 0.77
C ASP A 186 15.21 -25.76 -0.02
N ASN A 187 15.87 -26.39 -0.98
CA ASN A 187 16.92 -25.77 -1.79
C ASN A 187 16.39 -24.69 -2.74
N VAL A 188 15.17 -24.83 -3.29
CA VAL A 188 14.58 -23.76 -4.12
C VAL A 188 14.35 -22.50 -3.30
N ILE A 189 13.86 -22.62 -2.06
CA ILE A 189 13.68 -21.44 -1.18
C ILE A 189 15.02 -20.77 -0.88
N ARG A 190 16.04 -21.55 -0.47
CA ARG A 190 17.35 -21.00 -0.12
C ARG A 190 18.05 -20.32 -1.30
N SER A 191 18.09 -21.00 -2.45
CA SER A 191 18.76 -20.48 -3.66
C SER A 191 18.07 -19.25 -4.24
N HIS A 192 16.74 -19.14 -4.10
CA HIS A 192 15.98 -18.03 -4.65
C HIS A 192 15.87 -16.84 -3.68
N SER A 193 16.28 -17.00 -2.41
CA SER A 193 16.32 -15.93 -1.40
C SER A 193 17.48 -14.95 -1.65
N ALA A 194 17.53 -14.37 -2.85
CA ALA A 194 18.59 -13.49 -3.36
C ALA A 194 18.18 -12.01 -3.41
N GLY A 195 17.06 -11.64 -2.76
CA GLY A 195 16.62 -10.25 -2.67
C GLY A 195 17.57 -9.36 -1.86
N VAL A 196 17.60 -8.06 -2.17
CA VAL A 196 18.49 -7.06 -1.54
C VAL A 196 17.74 -5.77 -1.16
N GLY A 197 18.42 -4.90 -0.41
CA GLY A 197 17.88 -3.61 0.03
C GLY A 197 17.11 -3.68 1.36
N ALA A 198 16.37 -2.62 1.65
CA ALA A 198 15.56 -2.52 2.86
C ALA A 198 14.43 -3.57 2.86
N PRO A 199 14.00 -4.05 4.03
CA PRO A 199 12.86 -4.96 4.10
C PRO A 199 11.55 -4.21 3.81
N LEU A 200 10.56 -4.93 3.31
CA LEU A 200 9.17 -4.52 3.37
C LEU A 200 8.79 -4.21 4.83
N SER A 201 7.92 -3.22 5.02
CA SER A 201 7.37 -2.95 6.35
C SER A 201 6.50 -4.13 6.81
N PRO A 202 6.32 -4.34 8.13
CA PRO A 202 5.43 -5.37 8.65
C PRO A 202 4.04 -5.38 7.99
N GLU A 203 3.45 -4.21 7.72
CA GLU A 203 2.15 -4.11 7.05
C GLU A 203 2.20 -4.66 5.62
N ARG A 204 3.25 -4.35 4.86
CA ARG A 204 3.43 -4.85 3.48
C ARG A 204 3.75 -6.33 3.46
N THR A 205 4.54 -6.83 4.40
CA THR A 205 4.80 -8.28 4.55
C THR A 205 3.52 -9.03 4.91
N ARG A 206 2.65 -8.47 5.77
CA ARG A 206 1.30 -9.02 6.02
C ARG A 206 0.46 -9.06 4.75
N MET A 207 0.45 -8.00 3.95
CA MET A 207 -0.29 -8.00 2.67
C MET A 207 0.24 -9.07 1.72
N LEU A 208 1.55 -9.20 1.59
CA LEU A 208 2.20 -10.22 0.76
C LEU A 208 1.78 -11.64 1.20
N LEU A 209 1.86 -11.93 2.50
CA LEU A 209 1.51 -13.22 3.08
C LEU A 209 0.01 -13.53 2.92
N ALA A 210 -0.86 -12.54 3.16
CA ALA A 210 -2.30 -12.68 2.96
C ALA A 210 -2.67 -13.01 1.51
N LEU A 211 -2.02 -12.35 0.54
CA LEU A 211 -2.23 -12.67 -0.88
C LEU A 211 -1.78 -14.08 -1.21
N ARG A 212 -0.63 -14.53 -0.67
CA ARG A 212 -0.18 -15.91 -0.91
C ARG A 212 -1.17 -16.91 -0.33
N ILE A 213 -1.68 -16.69 0.89
CA ILE A 213 -2.75 -17.51 1.47
C ILE A 213 -3.99 -17.52 0.55
N ASN A 214 -4.42 -16.36 0.04
CA ASN A 214 -5.59 -16.27 -0.84
C ASN A 214 -5.40 -17.05 -2.15
N VAL A 215 -4.22 -16.99 -2.77
CA VAL A 215 -3.92 -17.77 -3.98
C VAL A 215 -3.95 -19.27 -3.69
N LEU A 216 -3.36 -19.72 -2.59
CA LEU A 216 -3.36 -21.13 -2.19
C LEU A 216 -4.79 -21.62 -1.88
N ALA A 217 -5.59 -20.81 -1.18
CA ALA A 217 -6.99 -21.10 -0.85
C ALA A 217 -7.87 -21.32 -2.09
N LYS A 218 -7.47 -20.79 -3.25
CA LYS A 218 -8.18 -21.02 -4.51
C LYS A 218 -8.14 -22.50 -4.97
N GLY A 219 -7.16 -23.28 -4.49
CA GLY A 219 -7.11 -24.74 -4.64
C GLY A 219 -6.37 -25.28 -5.88
N PHE A 220 -5.76 -24.41 -6.68
CA PHE A 220 -5.07 -24.83 -7.92
C PHE A 220 -3.55 -25.02 -7.76
N SER A 221 -3.03 -24.92 -6.54
CA SER A 221 -1.58 -24.97 -6.26
C SER A 221 -1.05 -26.34 -5.80
N GLY A 222 -1.91 -27.23 -5.32
CA GLY A 222 -1.50 -28.57 -4.85
C GLY A 222 -0.70 -28.60 -3.54
N VAL A 223 -0.79 -27.54 -2.74
CA VAL A 223 -0.24 -27.50 -1.37
C VAL A 223 -1.10 -28.33 -0.42
N SER A 224 -0.53 -28.77 0.71
CA SER A 224 -1.28 -29.45 1.75
C SER A 224 -1.96 -28.49 2.72
N MET A 225 -3.07 -28.94 3.33
CA MET A 225 -3.76 -28.19 4.38
C MET A 225 -2.90 -27.95 5.62
N GLU A 226 -1.98 -28.87 5.94
CA GLU A 226 -1.02 -28.70 7.02
C GLU A 226 -0.15 -27.45 6.81
N THR A 227 0.46 -27.35 5.63
CA THR A 227 1.28 -26.20 5.24
C THR A 227 0.46 -24.91 5.20
N LEU A 228 -0.73 -24.93 4.59
CA LEU A 228 -1.58 -23.75 4.53
C LEU A 228 -2.04 -23.27 5.92
N ASN A 229 -2.42 -24.19 6.81
CA ASN A 229 -2.82 -23.87 8.18
C ASN A 229 -1.65 -23.30 9.01
N ALA A 230 -0.44 -23.83 8.85
CA ALA A 230 0.74 -23.29 9.50
C ALA A 230 1.05 -21.84 9.04
N ILE A 231 0.89 -21.56 7.75
CA ILE A 231 1.06 -20.20 7.20
C ILE A 231 -0.02 -19.25 7.74
N VAL A 232 -1.28 -19.70 7.81
CA VAL A 232 -2.39 -18.93 8.42
C VAL A 232 -2.12 -18.66 9.91
N ALA A 233 -1.58 -19.64 10.65
CA ALA A 233 -1.21 -19.47 12.05
C ALA A 233 -0.09 -18.42 12.22
N ALA A 234 0.96 -18.47 11.39
CA ALA A 234 2.03 -17.46 11.38
C ALA A 234 1.49 -16.05 11.06
N PHE A 235 0.61 -15.92 10.06
CA PHE A 235 -0.05 -14.65 9.74
C PHE A 235 -0.87 -14.11 10.93
N ASN A 236 -1.66 -14.97 11.57
CA ASN A 236 -2.50 -14.60 12.69
C ASN A 236 -1.71 -14.24 13.96
N ALA A 237 -0.50 -14.78 14.10
CA ALA A 237 0.47 -14.43 15.13
C ALA A 237 1.33 -13.20 14.77
N SER A 238 1.20 -12.66 13.55
CA SER A 238 2.09 -11.60 13.02
C SER A 238 3.57 -11.98 13.05
N CYS A 239 3.88 -13.24 12.77
CA CYS A 239 5.23 -13.74 12.53
C CYS A 239 5.59 -13.49 11.05
N LEU A 240 6.39 -12.47 10.77
CA LEU A 240 6.59 -11.89 9.43
C LEU A 240 8.06 -11.94 9.01
N SER A 241 8.37 -12.72 8.00
CA SER A 241 9.74 -12.88 7.50
C SER A 241 10.35 -11.56 7.02
N TRP A 242 11.68 -11.46 7.07
CA TRP A 242 12.44 -10.39 6.43
C TRP A 242 12.35 -10.53 4.91
N VAL A 243 11.64 -9.62 4.24
CA VAL A 243 11.46 -9.63 2.78
C VAL A 243 12.10 -8.39 2.17
N PRO A 244 13.26 -8.49 1.51
CA PRO A 244 13.88 -7.35 0.84
C PRO A 244 13.02 -6.80 -0.30
N GLU A 245 13.03 -5.47 -0.51
CA GLU A 245 12.20 -4.82 -1.52
C GLU A 245 12.76 -4.87 -2.96
N GLN A 246 13.93 -5.46 -3.19
CA GLN A 246 14.58 -5.53 -4.51
C GLN A 246 14.95 -6.97 -4.87
N GLY A 247 14.82 -7.32 -6.15
CA GLY A 247 15.26 -8.62 -6.69
C GLY A 247 14.23 -9.34 -7.58
N THR A 248 12.97 -8.91 -7.60
CA THR A 248 11.97 -9.47 -8.54
C THR A 248 12.05 -8.79 -9.91
N VAL A 249 11.99 -9.60 -10.97
CA VAL A 249 11.78 -9.19 -12.37
C VAL A 249 10.35 -9.44 -12.85
N GLY A 250 9.48 -10.02 -12.01
CA GLY A 250 8.08 -10.32 -12.36
C GLY A 250 7.90 -11.36 -13.48
N ALA A 251 8.90 -12.25 -13.66
CA ALA A 251 8.98 -13.29 -14.69
C ALA A 251 8.18 -14.54 -14.28
N SER A 252 8.79 -15.50 -13.56
CA SER A 252 8.12 -16.62 -12.90
C SER A 252 7.50 -16.23 -11.55
N GLY A 253 6.90 -15.04 -11.50
CA GLY A 253 6.44 -14.39 -10.28
C GLY A 253 7.53 -13.64 -9.50
N ASP A 254 7.18 -13.22 -8.29
CA ASP A 254 8.01 -12.49 -7.34
C ASP A 254 8.92 -13.44 -6.55
N LEU A 255 9.70 -14.25 -7.28
CA LEU A 255 10.50 -15.37 -6.76
C LEU A 255 11.35 -14.97 -5.56
N ALA A 256 12.22 -13.96 -5.69
CA ALA A 256 13.12 -13.58 -4.60
C ALA A 256 12.40 -13.04 -3.35
N PRO A 257 11.46 -12.08 -3.47
CA PRO A 257 10.65 -11.64 -2.33
C PRO A 257 9.86 -12.76 -1.65
N LEU A 258 9.22 -13.65 -2.43
CA LEU A 258 8.44 -14.75 -1.87
C LEU A 258 9.32 -15.87 -1.30
N ALA A 259 10.51 -16.10 -1.85
CA ALA A 259 11.48 -17.02 -1.27
C ALA A 259 11.92 -16.54 0.12
N HIS A 260 12.24 -15.24 0.26
CA HIS A 260 12.51 -14.63 1.57
C HIS A 260 11.33 -14.73 2.54
N LEU A 261 10.09 -14.60 2.02
CA LEU A 261 8.88 -14.82 2.82
C LEU A 261 8.83 -16.25 3.39
N VAL A 262 9.11 -17.26 2.57
CA VAL A 262 9.08 -18.67 2.98
C VAL A 262 10.28 -19.04 3.84
N LEU A 263 11.46 -18.46 3.59
CA LEU A 263 12.68 -18.72 4.35
C LEU A 263 12.47 -18.48 5.85
N GLY A 264 11.86 -17.35 6.22
CA GLY A 264 11.50 -17.09 7.61
C GLY A 264 10.49 -18.10 8.17
N LEU A 265 9.51 -18.53 7.36
CA LEU A 265 8.53 -19.55 7.79
C LEU A 265 9.16 -20.94 7.97
N MET A 266 10.28 -21.23 7.30
CA MET A 266 11.14 -22.39 7.54
C MET A 266 12.03 -22.23 8.78
N GLY A 267 11.89 -21.13 9.53
CA GLY A 267 12.72 -20.84 10.70
C GLY A 267 14.16 -20.47 10.34
N GLU A 268 14.40 -19.97 9.12
CA GLU A 268 15.71 -19.53 8.65
C GLU A 268 15.71 -18.00 8.43
N GLY A 269 16.83 -17.36 8.74
CA GLY A 269 16.97 -15.91 8.56
C GLY A 269 16.29 -15.11 9.67
N VAL A 270 15.73 -13.95 9.29
CA VAL A 270 15.20 -12.96 10.25
C VAL A 270 13.69 -12.85 10.10
N MET A 271 12.99 -12.69 11.22
CA MET A 271 11.54 -12.53 11.29
C MET A 271 11.17 -11.43 12.28
N TRP A 272 10.09 -10.72 11.99
CA TRP A 272 9.50 -9.73 12.87
C TRP A 272 8.28 -10.30 13.59
N SER A 273 8.10 -9.92 14.86
CA SER A 273 6.81 -10.02 15.55
C SER A 273 6.58 -8.80 16.45
N PRO A 274 5.33 -8.52 16.87
CA PRO A 274 5.05 -7.48 17.85
C PRO A 274 5.80 -7.64 19.18
N GLN A 275 6.11 -8.88 19.57
CA GLN A 275 6.74 -9.25 20.84
C GLN A 275 8.26 -9.11 20.78
N SER A 276 8.88 -9.55 19.67
CA SER A 276 10.34 -9.64 19.53
C SER A 276 10.97 -8.48 18.76
N GLY A 277 10.19 -7.72 17.98
CA GLY A 277 10.77 -6.96 16.87
C GLY A 277 11.44 -7.89 15.86
N TRP A 278 12.48 -7.42 15.16
CA TRP A 278 13.28 -8.25 14.25
C TRP A 278 14.25 -9.15 15.04
N ALA A 279 14.11 -10.47 14.89
CA ALA A 279 14.93 -11.48 15.56
C ALA A 279 15.11 -12.73 14.68
N ASP A 280 15.84 -13.73 15.17
CA ASP A 280 15.99 -15.03 14.50
C ASP A 280 14.62 -15.69 14.24
N ALA A 281 14.41 -16.17 13.02
CA ALA A 281 13.10 -16.67 12.59
C ALA A 281 12.63 -17.88 13.39
N ARG A 282 13.52 -18.80 13.78
CA ARG A 282 13.15 -19.97 14.57
C ARG A 282 12.70 -19.56 15.97
N ALA A 283 13.47 -18.69 16.62
CA ALA A 283 13.12 -18.18 17.94
C ALA A 283 11.77 -17.45 17.96
N VAL A 284 11.48 -16.66 16.91
CA VAL A 284 10.18 -15.96 16.78
C VAL A 284 9.02 -16.95 16.66
N LEU A 285 9.16 -17.98 15.82
CA LEU A 285 8.13 -19.01 15.66
C LEU A 285 7.90 -19.78 16.97
N GLU A 286 8.97 -20.26 17.61
CA GLU A 286 8.89 -21.00 18.88
C GLU A 286 8.26 -20.16 20.01
N GLY A 287 8.60 -18.87 20.09
CA GLY A 287 8.01 -17.92 21.03
C GLY A 287 6.50 -17.73 20.87
N HIS A 288 5.94 -18.07 19.70
CA HIS A 288 4.51 -18.06 19.41
C HIS A 288 3.86 -19.46 19.46
N GLY A 289 4.60 -20.49 19.89
CA GLY A 289 4.14 -21.87 19.87
C GLY A 289 3.96 -22.44 18.46
N LEU A 290 4.65 -21.86 17.47
CA LEU A 290 4.65 -22.30 16.08
C LEU A 290 5.93 -23.09 15.80
N THR A 291 5.83 -24.06 14.87
CA THR A 291 6.98 -24.84 14.41
C THR A 291 7.40 -24.40 13.01
N PRO A 292 8.70 -24.46 12.67
CA PRO A 292 9.18 -24.26 11.30
C PRO A 292 8.44 -25.12 10.26
N LEU A 293 8.16 -24.55 9.09
CA LEU A 293 7.54 -25.25 7.97
C LEU A 293 8.44 -26.39 7.46
N ILE A 294 7.83 -27.55 7.22
CA ILE A 294 8.46 -28.68 6.54
C ILE A 294 7.77 -28.84 5.18
N LEU A 295 8.49 -28.50 4.10
CA LEU A 295 7.92 -28.48 2.77
C LEU A 295 7.76 -29.88 2.17
N LYS A 296 6.58 -30.16 1.64
CA LYS A 296 6.27 -31.38 0.86
C LYS A 296 6.51 -31.12 -0.64
N PRO A 297 6.57 -32.17 -1.49
CA PRO A 297 6.74 -31.99 -2.92
C PRO A 297 5.73 -30.99 -3.51
N LYS A 298 6.22 -30.11 -4.40
CA LYS A 298 5.59 -28.91 -4.98
C LYS A 298 5.47 -27.68 -4.06
N GLU A 299 5.51 -27.82 -2.74
CA GLU A 299 5.13 -26.72 -1.86
C GLU A 299 6.12 -25.55 -1.89
N GLY A 300 7.42 -25.80 -2.03
CA GLY A 300 8.42 -24.73 -2.17
C GLY A 300 8.13 -23.85 -3.38
N LEU A 301 7.96 -24.47 -4.56
CA LEU A 301 7.61 -23.73 -5.79
C LEU A 301 6.24 -23.04 -5.67
N ALA A 302 5.23 -23.75 -5.16
CA ALA A 302 3.88 -23.23 -5.00
C ALA A 302 3.81 -22.08 -3.98
N LEU A 303 4.83 -21.84 -3.16
CA LEU A 303 4.86 -20.70 -2.25
C LEU A 303 5.57 -19.48 -2.83
N ILE A 304 6.42 -19.65 -3.85
CA ILE A 304 7.24 -18.57 -4.41
C ILE A 304 6.84 -18.13 -5.81
N ASN A 305 5.94 -18.87 -6.46
CA ASN A 305 5.55 -18.65 -7.83
C ASN A 305 4.24 -17.85 -7.91
N GLY A 306 4.31 -16.55 -8.15
CA GLY A 306 3.14 -15.66 -8.30
C GLY A 306 3.47 -14.17 -8.14
N THR A 307 2.49 -13.28 -8.34
CA THR A 307 2.68 -11.82 -8.49
C THR A 307 2.38 -11.00 -7.23
N GLN A 308 2.55 -11.62 -6.05
CA GLN A 308 2.01 -11.08 -4.80
C GLN A 308 2.71 -9.80 -4.31
N MET A 309 4.00 -9.60 -4.55
CA MET A 309 4.69 -8.37 -4.14
C MET A 309 4.25 -7.19 -5.01
N ILE A 310 4.18 -7.41 -6.33
CA ILE A 310 3.69 -6.41 -7.28
C ILE A 310 2.27 -6.00 -6.88
N THR A 311 1.42 -6.99 -6.62
CA THR A 311 0.01 -6.78 -6.26
C THR A 311 -0.14 -6.12 -4.90
N ALA A 312 0.60 -6.52 -3.87
CA ALA A 312 0.50 -5.92 -2.53
C ALA A 312 0.86 -4.43 -2.56
N LEU A 313 2.01 -4.08 -3.15
CA LEU A 313 2.44 -2.70 -3.29
C LEU A 313 1.50 -1.89 -4.21
N GLY A 314 1.01 -2.52 -5.28
CA GLY A 314 0.07 -1.91 -6.20
C GLY A 314 -1.28 -1.59 -5.56
N VAL A 315 -1.79 -2.49 -4.70
CA VAL A 315 -3.03 -2.26 -3.95
C VAL A 315 -2.85 -1.11 -2.96
N GLU A 316 -1.71 -1.03 -2.26
CA GLU A 316 -1.42 0.14 -1.43
C GLU A 316 -1.41 1.43 -2.25
N ALA A 317 -0.72 1.42 -3.40
CA ALA A 317 -0.63 2.58 -4.27
C ALA A 317 -2.01 3.03 -4.79
N VAL A 318 -2.84 2.12 -5.30
CA VAL A 318 -4.13 2.47 -5.92
C VAL A 318 -5.17 2.94 -4.89
N GLU A 319 -5.20 2.35 -3.69
CA GLU A 319 -6.11 2.79 -2.63
C GLU A 319 -5.72 4.17 -2.10
N ARG A 320 -4.42 4.40 -1.89
CA ARG A 320 -3.90 5.73 -1.54
C ARG A 320 -4.17 6.74 -2.66
N ALA A 321 -3.94 6.37 -3.92
CA ALA A 321 -4.25 7.20 -5.09
C ALA A 321 -5.74 7.60 -5.13
N GLN A 322 -6.64 6.64 -4.90
CA GLN A 322 -8.07 6.89 -4.85
C GLN A 322 -8.45 7.85 -3.70
N ALA A 323 -7.81 7.73 -2.55
CA ALA A 323 -8.00 8.64 -1.42
C ALA A 323 -7.49 10.06 -1.71
N ILE A 324 -6.29 10.20 -2.26
CA ILE A 324 -5.73 11.52 -2.57
C ILE A 324 -6.46 12.23 -3.70
N ALA A 325 -6.95 11.53 -4.71
CA ALA A 325 -7.65 12.15 -5.83
C ALA A 325 -8.97 12.82 -5.40
N ARG A 326 -9.64 12.28 -4.37
CA ARG A 326 -10.79 12.95 -3.71
C ARG A 326 -10.39 14.23 -2.99
N GLN A 327 -9.26 14.19 -2.28
CA GLN A 327 -8.77 15.32 -1.50
C GLN A 327 -8.19 16.42 -2.41
N ALA A 328 -7.57 16.05 -3.53
CA ALA A 328 -7.02 16.97 -4.51
C ALA A 328 -8.07 17.95 -5.05
N ASP A 329 -9.31 17.51 -5.27
CA ASP A 329 -10.40 18.39 -5.71
C ASP A 329 -10.78 19.43 -4.65
N ILE A 330 -10.82 19.02 -3.38
CA ILE A 330 -11.15 19.92 -2.26
C ILE A 330 -10.04 20.94 -2.05
N ILE A 331 -8.78 20.50 -2.17
CA ILE A 331 -7.60 21.37 -2.08
C ILE A 331 -7.60 22.36 -3.25
N ALA A 332 -7.83 21.89 -4.48
CA ALA A 332 -7.95 22.75 -5.65
C ALA A 332 -9.10 23.75 -5.50
N ALA A 333 -10.26 23.35 -4.95
CA ALA A 333 -11.37 24.25 -4.68
C ALA A 333 -10.98 25.37 -3.69
N LEU A 334 -10.22 25.04 -2.64
CA LEU A 334 -9.72 26.04 -1.70
C LEU A 334 -8.80 27.05 -2.41
N THR A 335 -7.88 26.57 -3.24
CA THR A 335 -7.00 27.42 -4.05
C THR A 335 -7.79 28.30 -5.02
N ILE A 336 -8.76 27.73 -5.74
CA ILE A 336 -9.67 28.46 -6.64
C ILE A 336 -10.35 29.61 -5.89
N GLN A 337 -10.87 29.37 -4.68
CA GLN A 337 -11.51 30.43 -3.90
C GLN A 337 -10.53 31.53 -3.48
N THR A 338 -9.34 31.16 -3.00
CA THR A 338 -8.33 32.14 -2.58
C THR A 338 -7.82 33.01 -3.72
N LEU A 339 -7.88 32.50 -4.96
CA LEU A 339 -7.51 33.21 -6.17
C LEU A 339 -8.70 33.88 -6.86
N LYS A 340 -9.88 33.89 -6.22
CA LYS A 340 -11.13 34.48 -6.74
C LYS A 340 -11.52 33.91 -8.11
N GLY A 341 -11.30 32.60 -8.31
CA GLY A 341 -11.62 31.92 -9.55
C GLY A 341 -13.12 31.77 -9.79
N THR A 342 -13.50 31.64 -11.06
CA THR A 342 -14.89 31.54 -11.50
C THR A 342 -15.39 30.09 -11.49
N PRO A 343 -16.55 29.80 -10.89
CA PRO A 343 -17.13 28.45 -10.92
C PRO A 343 -17.76 28.10 -12.28
N LYS A 344 -17.91 29.07 -13.19
CA LYS A 344 -18.57 28.89 -14.51
C LYS A 344 -17.92 27.79 -15.35
N ALA A 345 -16.61 27.59 -15.20
CA ALA A 345 -15.87 26.52 -15.87
C ALA A 345 -16.33 25.10 -15.50
N PHE A 346 -17.01 24.96 -14.38
CA PHE A 346 -17.43 23.67 -13.84
C PHE A 346 -18.91 23.38 -14.12
N ASP A 347 -19.57 24.19 -14.95
CA ASP A 347 -20.99 24.03 -15.28
C ASP A 347 -21.32 22.60 -15.78
N PRO A 348 -22.40 21.96 -15.29
CA PRO A 348 -22.74 20.60 -15.70
C PRO A 348 -22.93 20.44 -17.22
N ASP A 349 -23.42 21.45 -17.93
CA ASP A 349 -23.69 21.37 -19.37
C ASP A 349 -22.39 21.26 -20.17
N ILE A 350 -21.33 21.96 -19.74
CA ILE A 350 -19.99 21.85 -20.34
C ILE A 350 -19.46 20.41 -20.26
N HIS A 351 -19.68 19.76 -19.12
CA HIS A 351 -19.17 18.40 -18.90
C HIS A 351 -20.09 17.33 -19.46
N ALA A 352 -21.39 17.60 -19.62
CA ALA A 352 -22.33 16.71 -20.27
C ALA A 352 -22.05 16.55 -21.76
N VAL A 353 -21.61 17.62 -22.46
CA VAL A 353 -21.26 17.56 -23.89
C VAL A 353 -19.89 16.90 -24.16
N ARG A 354 -19.08 16.66 -23.12
CA ARG A 354 -17.86 15.83 -23.17
C ARG A 354 -17.85 14.86 -21.98
N PRO A 355 -18.63 13.76 -22.04
CA PRO A 355 -19.03 12.97 -20.87
C PRO A 355 -17.96 11.95 -20.45
N GLN A 356 -16.70 12.40 -20.30
CA GLN A 356 -15.67 11.59 -19.64
C GLN A 356 -16.04 11.46 -18.16
N GLN A 357 -16.13 10.23 -17.63
CA GLN A 357 -16.71 9.98 -16.31
C GLN A 357 -15.97 10.74 -15.20
N GLY A 358 -14.65 10.57 -15.11
CA GLY A 358 -13.84 11.28 -14.12
C GLY A 358 -13.95 12.80 -14.24
N GLN A 359 -14.07 13.34 -15.46
CA GLN A 359 -14.24 14.77 -15.68
C GLN A 359 -15.56 15.29 -15.10
N VAL A 360 -16.66 14.57 -15.35
CA VAL A 360 -17.98 14.91 -14.81
C VAL A 360 -17.98 14.85 -13.28
N GLU A 361 -17.35 13.82 -12.70
CA GLU A 361 -17.27 13.61 -11.26
C GLU A 361 -16.47 14.72 -10.54
N VAL A 362 -15.34 15.14 -11.10
CA VAL A 362 -14.53 16.22 -10.53
C VAL A 362 -15.28 17.54 -10.61
N ALA A 363 -15.88 17.86 -11.75
CA ALA A 363 -16.66 19.08 -11.90
C ALA A 363 -17.81 19.15 -10.89
N TRP A 364 -18.52 18.04 -10.70
CA TRP A 364 -19.56 17.93 -9.69
C TRP A 364 -19.02 18.17 -8.27
N ARG A 365 -17.88 17.57 -7.91
CA ARG A 365 -17.22 17.79 -6.62
C ARG A 365 -16.84 19.25 -6.40
N LEU A 366 -16.20 19.90 -7.39
CA LEU A 366 -15.82 21.31 -7.31
C LEU A 366 -17.04 22.21 -7.12
N ARG A 367 -18.09 22.06 -7.96
CA ARG A 367 -19.34 22.83 -7.81
C ARG A 367 -19.99 22.64 -6.43
N SER A 368 -19.85 21.47 -5.83
CA SER A 368 -20.48 21.16 -4.55
C SER A 368 -19.86 21.85 -3.34
N VAL A 369 -18.69 22.49 -3.51
CA VAL A 369 -18.00 23.20 -2.41
C VAL A 369 -17.65 24.65 -2.74
N LEU A 370 -17.66 25.02 -4.02
CA LEU A 370 -17.41 26.38 -4.49
C LEU A 370 -18.64 27.29 -4.35
N HIS A 371 -18.42 28.58 -4.63
CA HIS A 371 -19.46 29.59 -4.57
C HIS A 371 -20.65 29.23 -5.47
N SER A 372 -21.86 29.28 -4.89
CA SER A 372 -23.13 29.04 -5.56
C SER A 372 -24.27 29.69 -4.76
N ASP A 373 -25.50 29.58 -5.25
CA ASP A 373 -26.70 29.98 -4.51
C ASP A 373 -26.87 29.22 -3.18
N VAL A 374 -26.26 28.02 -3.08
CA VAL A 374 -26.30 27.19 -1.86
C VAL A 374 -25.17 27.55 -0.90
N PHE A 375 -23.96 27.78 -1.44
CA PHE A 375 -22.78 28.10 -0.65
C PHE A 375 -22.24 29.48 -1.01
N HIS A 376 -22.59 30.46 -0.19
CA HIS A 376 -22.11 31.83 -0.36
C HIS A 376 -20.62 31.96 0.01
N SER A 377 -19.88 32.78 -0.75
CA SER A 377 -18.46 33.10 -0.53
C SER A 377 -18.26 34.59 -0.70
N GLU A 378 -17.87 35.27 0.37
CA GLU A 378 -17.66 36.72 0.37
C GLU A 378 -16.42 37.10 -0.48
N ILE A 379 -15.42 36.20 -0.49
CA ILE A 379 -14.19 36.34 -1.29
C ILE A 379 -14.53 36.34 -2.79
N SER A 380 -15.37 35.40 -3.23
CA SER A 380 -15.75 35.27 -4.64
C SER A 380 -16.58 36.46 -5.11
N VAL A 381 -17.54 36.90 -4.28
CA VAL A 381 -18.39 38.06 -4.58
C VAL A 381 -17.57 39.34 -4.71
N LYS A 382 -16.61 39.57 -3.80
CA LYS A 382 -15.73 40.73 -3.86
C LYS A 382 -14.77 40.70 -5.05
N GLY A 383 -14.45 39.51 -5.57
CA GLY A 383 -13.58 39.34 -6.73
C GLY A 383 -14.18 39.78 -8.06
N GLY A 384 -15.51 39.96 -8.12
CA GLY A 384 -16.22 40.35 -9.35
C GLY A 384 -16.30 39.22 -10.39
N GLU A 385 -16.87 39.52 -11.54
CA GLU A 385 -16.99 38.55 -12.63
C GLU A 385 -15.70 38.48 -13.47
N ARG A 386 -15.11 37.28 -13.52
CA ARG A 386 -14.05 36.93 -14.48
C ARG A 386 -14.61 36.17 -15.67
N VAL A 387 -14.12 36.50 -16.86
CA VAL A 387 -14.50 35.81 -18.11
C VAL A 387 -13.99 34.36 -18.10
N GLN A 388 -12.71 34.17 -17.80
CA GLN A 388 -12.07 32.84 -17.68
C GLN A 388 -10.89 32.89 -16.72
N ASP A 389 -10.57 31.74 -16.11
CA ASP A 389 -9.34 31.54 -15.34
C ASP A 389 -8.23 30.87 -16.17
N ALA A 390 -7.00 30.91 -15.62
CA ALA A 390 -5.86 30.13 -16.09
C ALA A 390 -6.14 28.61 -16.02
N TYR A 391 -5.45 27.83 -16.86
CA TYR A 391 -5.72 26.40 -17.03
C TYR A 391 -5.55 25.60 -15.74
N THR A 392 -4.63 25.99 -14.87
CA THR A 392 -4.35 25.30 -13.60
C THR A 392 -5.53 25.36 -12.62
N LEU A 393 -6.47 26.30 -12.83
CA LEU A 393 -7.73 26.42 -12.10
C LEU A 393 -8.90 25.88 -12.93
N ARG A 394 -8.98 26.27 -14.21
CA ARG A 394 -10.11 25.97 -15.09
C ARG A 394 -10.15 24.53 -15.57
N CYS A 395 -9.00 23.93 -15.84
CA CYS A 395 -8.88 22.59 -16.41
C CYS A 395 -8.79 21.48 -15.35
N CYS A 396 -9.05 21.80 -14.07
CA CYS A 396 -9.07 20.81 -12.98
C CYS A 396 -9.95 19.59 -13.31
N PRO A 397 -11.18 19.72 -13.83
CA PRO A 397 -12.00 18.56 -14.19
C PRO A 397 -11.32 17.62 -15.20
N GLN A 398 -10.67 18.17 -16.22
CA GLN A 398 -10.05 17.39 -17.28
C GLN A 398 -8.83 16.64 -16.77
N VAL A 399 -7.96 17.32 -16.01
CA VAL A 399 -6.70 16.76 -15.51
C VAL A 399 -6.92 15.80 -14.34
N HIS A 400 -7.71 16.19 -13.34
CA HIS A 400 -8.04 15.29 -12.23
C HIS A 400 -8.98 14.15 -12.69
N GLY A 401 -9.79 14.40 -13.72
CA GLY A 401 -10.73 13.42 -14.27
C GLY A 401 -10.04 12.19 -14.84
N VAL A 402 -9.07 12.38 -15.74
CA VAL A 402 -8.30 11.25 -16.31
C VAL A 402 -7.49 10.51 -15.24
N ALA A 403 -7.03 11.19 -14.19
CA ALA A 403 -6.41 10.55 -13.04
C ALA A 403 -7.40 9.61 -12.31
N ASN A 404 -8.64 10.05 -12.08
CA ASN A 404 -9.68 9.22 -11.48
C ASN A 404 -10.04 8.00 -12.34
N ASP A 405 -10.19 8.20 -13.66
CA ASP A 405 -10.49 7.13 -14.61
C ASP A 405 -9.35 6.09 -14.64
N THR A 406 -8.10 6.56 -14.61
CA THR A 406 -6.91 5.70 -14.54
C THR A 406 -6.86 4.91 -13.24
N ILE A 407 -7.11 5.54 -12.09
CA ILE A 407 -7.17 4.85 -10.80
C ILE A 407 -8.25 3.75 -10.81
N ALA A 408 -9.43 4.03 -11.35
CA ALA A 408 -10.51 3.05 -11.46
C ALA A 408 -10.12 1.87 -12.36
N PHE A 409 -9.49 2.14 -13.51
CA PHE A 409 -8.96 1.12 -14.42
C PHE A 409 -7.93 0.22 -13.72
N VAL A 410 -6.96 0.80 -13.02
CA VAL A 410 -5.90 0.05 -12.32
C VAL A 410 -6.47 -0.77 -11.18
N LYS A 411 -7.39 -0.21 -10.40
CA LYS A 411 -8.05 -0.91 -9.30
C LYS A 411 -8.79 -2.15 -9.79
N LYS A 412 -9.44 -2.08 -10.97
CA LYS A 412 -10.09 -3.24 -11.59
C LYS A 412 -9.08 -4.35 -11.90
N ILE A 413 -7.95 -4.03 -12.54
CA ILE A 413 -6.90 -5.01 -12.88
C ILE A 413 -6.36 -5.67 -11.61
N LEU A 414 -6.00 -4.89 -10.59
CA LEU A 414 -5.47 -5.42 -9.34
C LEU A 414 -6.50 -6.25 -8.57
N THR A 415 -7.79 -5.90 -8.63
CA THR A 415 -8.88 -6.68 -8.02
C THR A 415 -9.02 -8.07 -8.65
N THR A 416 -8.81 -8.17 -9.97
CA THR A 416 -8.73 -9.47 -10.65
C THR A 416 -7.48 -10.23 -10.22
N GLU A 417 -6.32 -9.57 -10.22
CA GLU A 417 -5.02 -10.18 -9.91
C GLU A 417 -5.00 -10.79 -8.50
N LEU A 418 -5.48 -10.06 -7.50
CA LEU A 418 -5.48 -10.50 -6.09
C LEU A 418 -6.40 -11.71 -5.82
N ASN A 419 -7.30 -12.02 -6.75
CA ASN A 419 -8.23 -13.15 -6.71
C ASN A 419 -7.92 -14.19 -7.81
N SER A 420 -6.72 -14.16 -8.42
CA SER A 420 -6.32 -15.07 -9.49
C SER A 420 -5.44 -16.23 -9.01
N ALA A 421 -5.44 -17.34 -9.75
CA ALA A 421 -4.53 -18.46 -9.50
C ALA A 421 -3.15 -18.17 -10.12
N THR A 422 -2.36 -17.30 -9.48
CA THR A 422 -1.00 -16.98 -9.95
C THR A 422 -0.01 -18.00 -9.36
N ASP A 423 0.20 -19.08 -10.12
CA ASP A 423 1.09 -20.21 -9.81
C ASP A 423 1.34 -21.03 -11.09
N ASN A 424 2.33 -21.92 -11.08
CA ASN A 424 2.60 -22.91 -12.11
C ASN A 424 3.40 -24.12 -11.55
N PRO A 425 3.10 -25.36 -11.98
CA PRO A 425 1.95 -25.73 -12.80
C PRO A 425 0.65 -25.66 -11.98
N LEU A 426 -0.47 -25.45 -12.68
CA LEU A 426 -1.80 -25.43 -12.07
C LEU A 426 -2.36 -26.85 -11.98
N VAL A 427 -3.00 -27.13 -10.86
CA VAL A 427 -3.58 -28.44 -10.51
C VAL A 427 -5.09 -28.38 -10.73
N PHE A 428 -5.59 -29.10 -11.74
CA PHE A 428 -7.01 -29.20 -12.04
C PHE A 428 -7.55 -30.53 -11.51
N ALA A 429 -7.85 -30.57 -10.21
CA ALA A 429 -8.26 -31.79 -9.50
C ALA A 429 -9.44 -32.51 -10.16
N GLU A 430 -10.49 -31.77 -10.53
CA GLU A 430 -11.68 -32.29 -11.21
C GLU A 430 -11.38 -32.97 -12.55
N ARG A 431 -10.29 -32.56 -13.22
CA ARG A 431 -9.84 -33.11 -14.50
C ARG A 431 -8.75 -34.17 -14.33
N GLY A 432 -8.21 -34.35 -13.13
CA GLY A 432 -7.13 -35.29 -12.86
C GLY A 432 -5.80 -34.94 -13.54
N ILE A 433 -5.55 -33.66 -13.85
CA ILE A 433 -4.35 -33.22 -14.60
C ILE A 433 -3.64 -32.02 -13.95
N THR A 434 -2.36 -31.87 -14.28
CA THR A 434 -1.61 -30.61 -14.12
C THR A 434 -1.37 -29.99 -15.48
N ILE A 435 -1.43 -28.66 -15.55
CA ILE A 435 -1.17 -27.91 -16.80
C ILE A 435 -0.15 -26.83 -16.49
N SER A 436 0.92 -26.80 -17.29
CA SER A 436 1.89 -25.71 -17.29
C SER A 436 1.37 -24.51 -18.10
N GLY A 437 1.53 -23.31 -17.56
CA GLY A 437 1.12 -22.05 -18.18
C GLY A 437 1.89 -20.86 -17.60
N GLY A 438 1.50 -19.64 -17.98
CA GLY A 438 2.19 -18.40 -17.62
C GLY A 438 1.45 -17.54 -16.59
N ASN A 439 0.57 -18.10 -15.76
CA ASN A 439 -0.26 -17.32 -14.82
C ASN A 439 0.54 -16.61 -13.72
N PHE A 440 1.83 -16.91 -13.57
CA PHE A 440 2.74 -16.21 -12.68
C PHE A 440 3.26 -14.88 -13.25
N HIS A 441 3.05 -14.60 -14.54
CA HIS A 441 3.71 -13.49 -15.23
C HIS A 441 3.04 -12.17 -14.86
N GLY A 442 3.82 -11.24 -14.29
CA GLY A 442 3.28 -10.00 -13.72
C GLY A 442 2.96 -8.89 -14.72
N GLU A 443 2.66 -9.19 -15.98
CA GLU A 443 2.53 -8.17 -17.03
C GLU A 443 1.35 -7.24 -16.79
N TYR A 444 0.20 -7.82 -16.46
CA TYR A 444 -1.03 -7.08 -16.16
C TYR A 444 -0.83 -6.07 -15.02
N PRO A 445 -0.39 -6.49 -13.81
CA PRO A 445 -0.17 -5.54 -12.74
C PRO A 445 0.99 -4.58 -13.04
N ALA A 446 2.04 -4.98 -13.77
CA ALA A 446 3.14 -4.09 -14.13
C ALA A 446 2.68 -2.91 -14.99
N LYS A 447 1.97 -3.16 -16.10
CA LYS A 447 1.45 -2.10 -16.98
C LYS A 447 0.44 -1.22 -16.27
N ALA A 448 -0.44 -1.82 -15.48
CA ALA A 448 -1.41 -1.07 -14.69
C ALA A 448 -0.71 -0.09 -13.73
N LEU A 449 0.38 -0.50 -13.08
CA LEU A 449 1.11 0.36 -12.14
C LEU A 449 1.94 1.45 -12.83
N ASP A 450 2.44 1.20 -14.04
CA ASP A 450 3.00 2.26 -14.89
C ASP A 450 1.94 3.32 -15.25
N PHE A 451 0.75 2.89 -15.66
CA PHE A 451 -0.36 3.81 -15.93
C PHE A 451 -0.79 4.56 -14.67
N LEU A 452 -0.82 3.91 -13.50
CA LEU A 452 -1.11 4.57 -12.23
C LEU A 452 -0.10 5.69 -11.95
N ALA A 453 1.19 5.42 -12.09
CA ALA A 453 2.24 6.41 -11.87
C ALA A 453 2.07 7.62 -12.80
N ILE A 454 1.83 7.38 -14.10
CA ILE A 454 1.61 8.43 -15.10
C ILE A 454 0.36 9.25 -14.78
N GLY A 455 -0.78 8.58 -14.54
CA GLY A 455 -2.06 9.26 -14.31
C GLY A 455 -2.11 10.05 -13.01
N VAL A 456 -1.54 9.52 -11.92
CA VAL A 456 -1.58 10.16 -10.60
C VAL A 456 -0.56 11.31 -10.50
N HIS A 457 0.57 11.23 -11.20
CA HIS A 457 1.56 12.31 -11.27
C HIS A 457 0.95 13.66 -11.64
N GLU A 458 -0.01 13.66 -12.58
CA GLU A 458 -0.66 14.87 -13.07
C GLU A 458 -1.33 15.68 -11.95
N LEU A 459 -1.82 15.02 -10.88
CA LEU A 459 -2.37 15.71 -9.70
C LEU A 459 -1.31 16.57 -9.00
N ALA A 460 -0.08 16.06 -8.86
CA ALA A 460 1.03 16.82 -8.29
C ALA A 460 1.51 17.91 -9.24
N ASN A 461 1.59 17.62 -10.54
CA ASN A 461 2.03 18.57 -11.55
C ASN A 461 1.13 19.82 -11.58
N ILE A 462 -0.18 19.64 -11.70
CA ILE A 462 -1.13 20.76 -11.70
C ILE A 462 -1.22 21.46 -10.34
N SER A 463 -1.08 20.71 -9.23
CA SER A 463 -1.05 21.25 -7.86
C SER A 463 0.14 22.18 -7.65
N GLU A 464 1.33 21.78 -8.10
CA GLU A 464 2.52 22.61 -7.99
C GLU A 464 2.40 23.90 -8.82
N ARG A 465 1.77 23.85 -10.00
CA ARG A 465 1.45 25.07 -10.76
C ARG A 465 0.45 25.98 -10.03
N ARG A 466 -0.43 25.44 -9.19
CA ARG A 466 -1.31 26.23 -8.32
C ARG A 466 -0.54 26.83 -7.13
N ILE A 467 0.44 26.14 -6.58
CA ILE A 467 1.36 26.67 -5.54
C ILE A 467 2.14 27.87 -6.10
N GLU A 468 2.71 27.75 -7.30
CA GLU A 468 3.38 28.85 -8.00
C GLU A 468 2.43 30.05 -8.10
N ARG A 469 1.20 29.82 -8.55
CA ARG A 469 0.21 30.87 -8.76
C ARG A 469 -0.13 31.59 -7.47
N LEU A 470 -0.22 30.88 -6.35
CA LEU A 470 -0.44 31.46 -5.02
C LEU A 470 0.75 32.31 -4.57
N CYS A 471 1.98 31.83 -4.77
CA CYS A 471 3.20 32.49 -4.31
C CYS A 471 3.60 33.70 -5.18
N ASN A 472 3.16 33.73 -6.44
CA ASN A 472 3.55 34.76 -7.40
C ASN A 472 2.59 35.96 -7.35
N PRO A 473 3.02 37.15 -6.88
CA PRO A 473 2.15 38.31 -6.73
C PRO A 473 1.60 38.81 -8.07
N SER A 474 2.31 38.57 -9.18
CA SER A 474 1.84 38.91 -10.54
C SER A 474 0.67 38.05 -11.00
N LEU A 475 0.38 36.95 -10.30
CA LEU A 475 -0.67 35.99 -10.66
C LEU A 475 -1.79 35.89 -9.61
N SER A 476 -1.50 36.16 -8.33
CA SER A 476 -2.44 35.93 -7.23
C SER A 476 -3.18 37.15 -6.70
N GLU A 477 -2.67 38.37 -6.92
CA GLU A 477 -3.07 39.56 -6.15
C GLU A 477 -2.81 39.42 -4.62
N LEU A 478 -1.95 38.48 -4.22
CA LEU A 478 -1.53 38.24 -2.84
C LEU A 478 -0.08 38.70 -2.64
N PRO A 479 0.38 38.90 -1.39
CA PRO A 479 1.79 39.17 -1.11
C PRO A 479 2.69 38.05 -1.66
N ALA A 480 3.87 38.42 -2.15
CA ALA A 480 4.86 37.47 -2.64
C ALA A 480 5.15 36.38 -1.58
N PHE A 481 5.12 35.13 -2.02
CA PHE A 481 5.33 33.94 -1.18
C PHE A 481 4.44 33.87 0.07
N LEU A 482 3.26 34.50 0.02
CA LEU A 482 2.23 34.43 1.06
C LEU A 482 2.70 34.89 2.45
N VAL A 483 3.56 35.92 2.50
CA VAL A 483 4.11 36.43 3.76
C VAL A 483 4.05 37.95 3.85
N LYS A 484 3.98 38.46 5.09
CA LYS A 484 4.11 39.88 5.40
C LYS A 484 5.60 40.23 5.54
N ASN A 485 5.97 41.47 5.23
CA ASN A 485 7.37 41.95 5.33
C ASN A 485 8.33 41.05 4.54
N GLY A 486 8.00 40.79 3.27
CA GLY A 486 8.85 40.03 2.36
C GLY A 486 10.24 40.65 2.25
N GLY A 487 11.27 39.79 2.18
CA GLY A 487 12.69 40.19 2.23
C GLY A 487 13.31 39.92 3.60
N LEU A 488 12.61 40.25 4.69
CA LEU A 488 12.95 39.73 6.03
C LEU A 488 12.44 38.30 6.22
N ASN A 489 11.22 38.04 5.73
CA ASN A 489 10.65 36.70 5.66
C ASN A 489 10.61 36.21 4.20
N SER A 490 10.86 34.92 4.01
CA SER A 490 10.79 34.21 2.74
C SER A 490 9.46 33.48 2.53
N GLY A 491 8.68 33.25 3.60
CA GLY A 491 7.35 32.65 3.47
C GLY A 491 7.38 31.26 2.85
N PHE A 492 6.55 31.05 1.82
CA PHE A 492 6.39 29.77 1.12
C PHE A 492 7.42 29.51 0.01
N MET A 493 8.43 30.37 -0.16
CA MET A 493 9.43 30.26 -1.23
C MET A 493 10.07 28.86 -1.32
N ILE A 494 10.60 28.35 -0.21
CA ILE A 494 11.28 27.04 -0.19
C ILE A 494 10.29 25.86 -0.16
N ALA A 495 9.06 26.08 0.35
CA ALA A 495 7.99 25.10 0.24
C ALA A 495 7.64 24.83 -1.23
N HIS A 496 7.56 25.89 -2.03
CA HIS A 496 7.35 25.79 -3.47
C HIS A 496 8.52 25.07 -4.16
N CYS A 497 9.77 25.40 -3.83
CA CYS A 497 10.94 24.65 -4.33
C CYS A 497 10.85 23.15 -4.02
N THR A 498 10.43 22.80 -2.80
CA THR A 498 10.23 21.39 -2.40
C THR A 498 9.17 20.72 -3.27
N ALA A 499 8.01 21.36 -3.49
CA ALA A 499 6.97 20.82 -4.36
C ALA A 499 7.47 20.64 -5.80
N ALA A 500 8.20 21.62 -6.34
CA ALA A 500 8.78 21.55 -7.68
C ALA A 500 9.81 20.41 -7.83
N ALA A 501 10.64 20.18 -6.81
CA ALA A 501 11.60 19.08 -6.79
C ALA A 501 10.90 17.71 -6.84
N LEU A 502 9.88 17.49 -5.99
CA LEU A 502 9.11 16.24 -5.97
C LEU A 502 8.37 15.98 -7.28
N VAL A 503 7.79 17.01 -7.90
CA VAL A 503 7.18 16.90 -9.23
C VAL A 503 8.24 16.56 -10.28
N SER A 504 9.44 17.14 -10.18
CA SER A 504 10.54 16.81 -11.10
C SER A 504 11.01 15.36 -10.97
N GLU A 505 11.18 14.86 -9.74
CA GLU A 505 11.54 13.46 -9.48
C GLU A 505 10.48 12.51 -10.06
N ASN A 506 9.20 12.84 -9.92
CA ASN A 506 8.12 12.02 -10.47
C ASN A 506 8.22 11.86 -11.99
N LYS A 507 8.72 12.85 -12.73
CA LYS A 507 8.86 12.74 -14.20
C LYS A 507 9.75 11.56 -14.61
N VAL A 508 10.82 11.31 -13.86
CA VAL A 508 11.70 10.15 -14.07
C VAL A 508 11.00 8.86 -13.64
N LEU A 509 10.30 8.88 -12.50
CA LEU A 509 9.56 7.72 -11.99
C LEU A 509 8.36 7.31 -12.89
N CYS A 510 7.84 8.23 -13.70
CA CYS A 510 6.81 7.95 -14.70
C CYS A 510 7.35 7.24 -15.95
N HIS A 511 8.66 7.09 -16.11
CA HIS A 511 9.21 6.23 -17.17
C HIS A 511 8.71 4.78 -16.97
N PRO A 512 8.01 4.16 -17.94
CA PRO A 512 7.46 2.81 -17.77
C PRO A 512 8.56 1.78 -17.57
N SER A 513 8.46 0.94 -16.54
CA SER A 513 9.40 -0.18 -16.38
C SER A 513 8.89 -1.45 -17.05
N SER A 514 7.58 -1.56 -17.28
CA SER A 514 6.94 -2.72 -17.94
C SER A 514 7.20 -2.84 -19.44
N VAL A 515 8.09 -2.00 -19.98
CA VAL A 515 8.55 -2.06 -21.37
C VAL A 515 10.04 -2.43 -21.46
N ASP A 516 10.68 -2.70 -20.33
CA ASP A 516 12.12 -2.94 -20.21
C ASP A 516 12.41 -4.40 -19.82
N SER A 517 11.90 -5.34 -20.62
CA SER A 517 12.14 -6.77 -20.39
C SER A 517 13.60 -7.12 -20.69
N LEU A 518 14.26 -7.78 -19.72
CA LEU A 518 15.62 -8.30 -19.85
C LEU A 518 15.57 -9.81 -19.63
N SER A 519 16.17 -10.58 -20.54
CA SER A 519 16.21 -12.03 -20.41
C SER A 519 17.02 -12.47 -19.20
N THR A 520 16.44 -13.35 -18.37
CA THR A 520 17.04 -13.93 -17.18
C THR A 520 17.11 -15.46 -17.28
N SER A 521 17.68 -16.10 -16.25
CA SER A 521 17.71 -17.56 -16.13
C SER A 521 18.27 -18.27 -17.37
N ALA A 522 19.40 -17.75 -17.88
CA ALA A 522 20.10 -18.25 -19.08
C ALA A 522 19.21 -18.38 -20.33
N GLY A 523 18.27 -17.45 -20.53
CA GLY A 523 17.38 -17.45 -21.69
C GLY A 523 16.10 -18.25 -21.50
N THR A 524 15.88 -18.88 -20.34
CA THR A 524 14.61 -19.56 -20.04
C THR A 524 13.50 -18.56 -19.72
N GLU A 525 13.85 -17.48 -19.02
CA GLU A 525 12.95 -16.36 -18.74
C GLU A 525 13.29 -15.25 -19.73
N ASP A 526 12.92 -15.44 -20.99
CA ASP A 526 13.24 -14.56 -22.12
C ASP A 526 12.35 -13.31 -22.19
N HIS A 527 11.20 -13.33 -21.50
CA HIS A 527 10.32 -12.19 -21.33
C HIS A 527 9.87 -12.03 -19.86
N VAL A 528 9.99 -10.83 -19.31
CA VAL A 528 9.70 -10.51 -17.90
C VAL A 528 8.99 -9.16 -17.80
N SER A 529 8.19 -8.96 -16.74
CA SER A 529 7.33 -7.76 -16.64
C SER A 529 7.97 -6.53 -16.00
N MET A 530 9.08 -6.72 -15.26
CA MET A 530 9.67 -5.71 -14.37
C MET A 530 8.66 -5.07 -13.41
N GLY A 531 7.61 -5.82 -13.04
CA GLY A 531 6.49 -5.30 -12.27
C GLY A 531 6.85 -4.86 -10.85
N GLY A 532 7.90 -5.44 -10.24
CA GLY A 532 8.32 -5.03 -8.91
C GLY A 532 8.87 -3.60 -8.87
N TRP A 533 9.56 -3.18 -9.94
CA TRP A 533 9.95 -1.78 -10.07
C TRP A 533 8.76 -0.88 -10.38
N ALA A 534 7.82 -1.35 -11.23
CA ALA A 534 6.58 -0.64 -11.53
C ALA A 534 5.77 -0.31 -10.26
N ALA A 535 5.64 -1.29 -9.36
CA ALA A 535 4.91 -1.13 -8.12
C ALA A 535 5.59 -0.15 -7.15
N ARG A 536 6.91 -0.26 -6.97
CA ARG A 536 7.67 0.63 -6.07
C ARG A 536 7.66 2.07 -6.54
N LYS A 537 7.84 2.32 -7.85
CA LYS A 537 7.82 3.68 -8.40
C LYS A 537 6.41 4.29 -8.38
N ALA A 538 5.36 3.52 -8.67
CA ALA A 538 3.98 3.99 -8.54
C ALA A 538 3.67 4.42 -7.10
N LEU A 539 4.07 3.63 -6.11
CA LEU A 539 3.88 3.96 -4.71
C LEU A 539 4.67 5.21 -4.27
N ARG A 540 5.89 5.39 -4.80
CA ARG A 540 6.70 6.59 -4.57
C ARG A 540 6.04 7.84 -5.17
N VAL A 541 5.52 7.76 -6.40
CA VAL A 541 4.79 8.87 -7.03
C VAL A 541 3.58 9.27 -6.19
N VAL A 542 2.79 8.31 -5.70
CA VAL A 542 1.66 8.57 -4.80
C VAL A 542 2.10 9.32 -3.54
N GLN A 543 3.22 8.91 -2.92
CA GLN A 543 3.78 9.60 -1.74
C GLN A 543 4.18 11.05 -2.04
N HIS A 544 4.81 11.29 -3.19
CA HIS A 544 5.16 12.65 -3.61
C HIS A 544 3.92 13.50 -3.86
N VAL A 545 2.87 12.94 -4.46
CA VAL A 545 1.60 13.64 -4.70
C VAL A 545 0.94 14.04 -3.36
N GLU A 546 0.95 13.16 -2.36
CA GLU A 546 0.46 13.50 -1.01
C GLU A 546 1.19 14.72 -0.41
N GLN A 547 2.51 14.78 -0.56
CA GLN A 547 3.33 15.88 -0.02
C GLN A 547 3.11 17.19 -0.77
N VAL A 548 3.04 17.14 -2.10
CA VAL A 548 2.75 18.33 -2.93
C VAL A 548 1.36 18.89 -2.59
N LEU A 549 0.35 18.03 -2.46
CA LEU A 549 -1.00 18.44 -2.03
C LEU A 549 -1.01 19.00 -0.60
N ALA A 550 -0.18 18.51 0.31
CA ALA A 550 -0.05 19.07 1.66
C ALA A 550 0.49 20.52 1.61
N ILE A 551 1.48 20.77 0.76
CA ILE A 551 2.05 22.11 0.55
C ILE A 551 1.01 23.03 -0.09
N GLU A 552 0.27 22.57 -1.10
CA GLU A 552 -0.83 23.36 -1.70
C GLU A 552 -1.89 23.72 -0.67
N LEU A 553 -2.32 22.74 0.15
CA LEU A 553 -3.33 22.98 1.19
C LEU A 553 -2.86 24.00 2.23
N LEU A 554 -1.59 23.92 2.66
CA LEU A 554 -0.99 24.92 3.56
C LEU A 554 -0.98 26.31 2.92
N ALA A 555 -0.53 26.41 1.67
CA ALA A 555 -0.46 27.66 0.93
C ALA A 555 -1.86 28.27 0.73
N ALA A 556 -2.86 27.47 0.36
CA ALA A 556 -4.23 27.93 0.20
C ALA A 556 -4.84 28.40 1.54
N CYS A 557 -4.62 27.67 2.64
CA CYS A 557 -5.03 28.13 3.97
C CYS A 557 -4.33 29.43 4.38
N GLN A 558 -3.04 29.59 4.06
CA GLN A 558 -2.33 30.85 4.31
C GLN A 558 -2.87 31.99 3.45
N ALA A 559 -3.21 31.74 2.18
CA ALA A 559 -3.81 32.73 1.30
C ALA A 559 -5.14 33.27 1.84
N LEU A 560 -5.94 32.43 2.50
CA LEU A 560 -7.17 32.88 3.18
C LEU A 560 -6.91 33.91 4.30
N GLU A 561 -5.76 33.87 4.97
CA GLU A 561 -5.42 34.87 6.02
C GLU A 561 -5.39 36.29 5.46
N PHE A 562 -4.93 36.45 4.22
CA PHE A 562 -4.85 37.76 3.54
C PHE A 562 -6.20 38.27 3.06
N HIS A 563 -7.22 37.41 3.00
CA HIS A 563 -8.60 37.81 2.67
C HIS A 563 -9.42 38.17 3.90
N ARG A 564 -8.96 37.86 5.11
CA ARG A 564 -9.71 38.17 6.35
C ARG A 564 -9.99 39.68 6.46
N PRO A 565 -11.19 40.09 6.91
CA PRO A 565 -12.21 39.27 7.58
C PRO A 565 -13.17 38.49 6.65
N LEU A 566 -12.99 38.53 5.33
CA LEU A 566 -13.86 37.83 4.39
C LEU A 566 -13.78 36.31 4.59
N LYS A 567 -14.91 35.64 4.40
CA LYS A 567 -15.07 34.19 4.51
C LYS A 567 -15.30 33.54 3.15
N THR A 568 -14.71 32.36 2.97
CA THR A 568 -15.05 31.47 1.85
C THR A 568 -16.34 30.69 2.19
N THR A 569 -16.67 29.68 1.39
CA THR A 569 -17.84 28.85 1.62
C THR A 569 -17.75 28.06 2.93
N PRO A 570 -18.89 27.75 3.59
CA PRO A 570 -18.89 26.98 4.84
C PRO A 570 -18.11 25.65 4.78
N PRO A 571 -18.20 24.83 3.71
CA PRO A 571 -17.38 23.60 3.61
C PRO A 571 -15.87 23.89 3.61
N LEU A 572 -15.43 24.93 2.91
CA LEU A 572 -14.01 25.27 2.79
C LEU A 572 -13.46 25.95 4.05
N GLU A 573 -14.29 26.69 4.79
CA GLU A 573 -13.94 27.18 6.13
C GLU A 573 -13.71 26.03 7.13
N LYS A 574 -14.40 24.90 6.97
CA LYS A 574 -14.15 23.69 7.80
C LYS A 574 -12.81 23.04 7.46
N VAL A 575 -12.43 22.99 6.18
CA VAL A 575 -11.10 22.53 5.75
C VAL A 575 -10.02 23.43 6.32
N TYR A 576 -10.19 24.75 6.22
CA TYR A 576 -9.30 25.73 6.85
C TYR A 576 -9.19 25.50 8.37
N GLY A 577 -10.32 25.35 9.07
CA GLY A 577 -10.35 25.08 10.51
C GLY A 577 -9.64 23.77 10.90
N LEU A 578 -9.78 22.72 10.09
CA LEU A 578 -9.06 21.45 10.26
C LEU A 578 -7.55 21.66 10.20
N VAL A 579 -7.04 22.34 9.18
CA VAL A 579 -5.60 22.64 9.06
C VAL A 579 -5.13 23.50 10.23
N ARG A 580 -5.92 24.52 10.61
CA ARG A 580 -5.59 25.42 11.73
C ARG A 580 -5.59 24.75 13.10
N SER A 581 -6.25 23.60 13.25
CA SER A 581 -6.18 22.80 14.47
C SER A 581 -4.82 22.14 14.71
N VAL A 582 -3.98 22.03 13.66
CA VAL A 582 -2.65 21.40 13.73
C VAL A 582 -1.52 22.33 13.32
N VAL A 583 -1.78 23.38 12.53
CA VAL A 583 -0.78 24.33 12.04
C VAL A 583 -1.28 25.76 12.17
N ARG A 584 -0.55 26.60 12.92
CA ARG A 584 -0.85 28.03 13.08
C ARG A 584 -0.61 28.84 11.79
N PRO A 585 -1.25 30.01 11.59
CA PRO A 585 -0.95 30.90 10.45
C PRO A 585 0.54 31.22 10.31
N TRP A 586 0.98 31.52 9.09
CA TRP A 586 2.37 31.91 8.81
C TRP A 586 2.52 33.43 8.95
N ASP A 587 2.89 33.88 10.14
CA ASP A 587 3.10 35.29 10.50
C ASP A 587 4.55 35.75 10.28
N ARG A 588 5.50 34.88 10.64
CA ARG A 588 6.95 35.04 10.49
C ARG A 588 7.57 33.69 10.16
N ASP A 589 8.75 33.72 9.57
CA ASP A 589 9.46 32.50 9.20
C ASP A 589 9.76 31.60 10.41
N ARG A 590 9.58 30.30 10.17
CA ARG A 590 9.91 29.19 11.08
C ARG A 590 10.30 27.98 10.24
N ALA A 591 10.73 26.90 10.88
CA ALA A 591 10.89 25.63 10.19
C ALA A 591 9.53 25.17 9.62
N MET A 592 9.43 25.00 8.30
CA MET A 592 8.17 24.62 7.64
C MET A 592 7.95 23.11 7.59
N SER A 593 9.02 22.30 7.66
CA SER A 593 8.93 20.84 7.57
C SER A 593 7.96 20.21 8.59
N PRO A 594 7.91 20.65 9.87
CA PRO A 594 6.92 20.13 10.82
C PRO A 594 5.48 20.43 10.42
N ASP A 595 5.21 21.60 9.83
CA ASP A 595 3.88 22.00 9.38
C ASP A 595 3.44 21.18 8.16
N ILE A 596 4.36 20.97 7.20
CA ILE A 596 4.13 20.12 6.02
C ILE A 596 3.81 18.69 6.46
N GLU A 597 4.59 18.11 7.38
CA GLU A 597 4.35 16.77 7.91
C GLU A 597 3.01 16.67 8.65
N ALA A 598 2.64 17.70 9.44
CA ALA A 598 1.35 17.71 10.14
C ALA A 598 0.16 17.67 9.16
N VAL A 599 0.22 18.44 8.07
CA VAL A 599 -0.84 18.45 7.04
C VAL A 599 -0.79 17.19 6.16
N HIS A 600 0.41 16.68 5.85
CA HIS A 600 0.57 15.40 5.15
C HIS A 600 -0.12 14.26 5.91
N LYS A 601 0.01 14.21 7.24
CA LYS A 601 -0.73 13.25 8.08
C LYS A 601 -2.25 13.40 7.96
N LEU A 602 -2.78 14.61 7.85
CA LEU A 602 -4.22 14.81 7.63
C LEU A 602 -4.68 14.22 6.29
N ILE A 603 -3.87 14.38 5.24
CA ILE A 603 -4.13 13.79 3.92
C ILE A 603 -4.10 12.26 3.97
N GLN A 604 -3.08 11.68 4.63
CA GLN A 604 -2.97 10.22 4.80
C GLN A 604 -4.12 9.63 5.63
N GLN A 605 -4.67 10.41 6.56
CA GLN A 605 -5.83 10.03 7.37
C GLN A 605 -7.17 10.32 6.67
N GLU A 606 -7.15 10.78 5.40
CA GLU A 606 -8.31 11.14 4.59
C GLU A 606 -9.21 12.23 5.21
N LYS A 607 -8.69 13.03 6.15
CA LYS A 607 -9.49 14.00 6.92
C LYS A 607 -9.97 15.19 6.07
N VAL A 608 -9.30 15.48 4.95
CA VAL A 608 -9.69 16.58 4.05
C VAL A 608 -10.90 16.18 3.18
N GLY A 609 -11.08 14.88 2.90
CA GLY A 609 -12.10 14.36 1.96
C GLY A 609 -13.47 14.05 2.57
N VAL A 610 -13.64 14.17 3.90
CA VAL A 610 -14.86 13.77 4.63
C VAL A 610 -16.13 14.51 4.15
N TRP A 611 -15.98 15.67 3.50
CA TRP A 611 -17.12 16.47 3.03
C TRP A 611 -17.80 15.93 1.76
N CYS A 612 -17.17 15.08 0.95
CA CYS A 612 -17.85 14.42 -0.17
C CYS A 612 -19.00 13.50 0.32
N ALA A 613 -18.88 12.92 1.52
CA ALA A 613 -19.93 12.10 2.13
C ALA A 613 -21.10 12.94 2.68
N PHE A 614 -20.81 14.14 3.17
CA PHE A 614 -21.81 15.08 3.69
C PHE A 614 -22.63 15.74 2.57
N VAL A 615 -21.98 16.12 1.46
CA VAL A 615 -22.66 16.64 0.26
C VAL A 615 -23.59 15.59 -0.35
N LYS A 616 -23.19 14.31 -0.41
CA LYS A 616 -24.09 13.21 -0.85
C LYS A 616 -25.35 13.11 0.01
N ARG A 617 -25.25 13.41 1.31
CA ARG A 617 -26.39 13.40 2.25
C ARG A 617 -27.30 14.61 2.10
N ILE A 618 -26.75 15.80 1.86
CA ILE A 618 -27.53 17.05 1.77
C ILE A 618 -28.18 17.26 0.41
N SER A 619 -27.48 16.92 -0.68
CA SER A 619 -27.95 17.26 -2.04
C SER A 619 -29.13 16.42 -2.52
N GLY A 620 -29.54 15.37 -1.79
CA GLY A 620 -30.57 14.42 -2.24
C GLY A 620 -30.26 13.79 -3.61
N CYS A 621 -29.03 13.98 -4.10
CA CYS A 621 -28.65 13.73 -5.47
C CYS A 621 -28.38 12.23 -5.58
N LYS A 622 -29.43 11.48 -5.95
CA LYS A 622 -29.28 10.15 -6.52
C LYS A 622 -28.63 10.31 -7.90
N LEU A 623 -27.33 10.55 -7.92
CA LEU A 623 -26.53 10.02 -9.02
C LEU A 623 -26.62 8.51 -8.84
N ASN A 624 -27.45 7.87 -9.66
CA ASN A 624 -27.51 6.42 -9.79
C ASN A 624 -26.16 5.96 -10.34
N PHE A 625 -25.14 5.89 -9.49
CA PHE A 625 -24.14 4.87 -9.63
C PHE A 625 -24.78 3.62 -9.03
N THR A 626 -25.31 2.79 -9.92
CA THR A 626 -25.82 1.46 -9.57
C THR A 626 -24.77 0.78 -8.71
N LYS A 627 -25.18 0.38 -7.50
CA LYS A 627 -24.44 -0.49 -6.59
C LYS A 627 -24.28 -1.92 -7.15
N SER A 628 -24.53 -2.14 -8.45
CA SER A 628 -24.85 -3.43 -9.08
C SER A 628 -24.08 -3.73 -10.37
N GLU A 629 -22.96 -3.07 -10.66
CA GLU A 629 -22.02 -3.57 -11.69
C GLU A 629 -20.92 -4.47 -11.11
N LEU A 630 -21.16 -5.02 -9.92
CA LEU A 630 -20.54 -6.26 -9.45
C LEU A 630 -21.37 -7.44 -9.98
N PHE A 631 -20.98 -7.92 -11.18
CA PHE A 631 -21.35 -9.21 -11.80
C PHE A 631 -22.85 -9.49 -12.11
N PRO A 632 -23.12 -10.08 -13.28
CA PRO A 632 -23.30 -11.53 -13.26
C PRO A 632 -22.44 -12.25 -14.32
N ILE A 633 -21.61 -13.17 -13.85
CA ILE A 633 -21.29 -14.38 -14.61
C ILE A 633 -22.49 -15.31 -14.39
N ASN A 634 -23.33 -15.48 -15.41
CA ASN A 634 -23.75 -16.81 -15.84
C ASN A 634 -24.62 -16.80 -17.12
N SER A 635 -24.19 -17.67 -18.03
CA SER A 635 -24.95 -18.47 -19.00
C SER A 635 -25.65 -17.81 -20.20
N THR A 636 -25.16 -18.24 -21.37
CA THR A 636 -25.83 -18.41 -22.68
C THR A 636 -26.21 -17.17 -23.49
N LEU A 637 -25.31 -16.79 -24.39
CA LEU A 637 -25.61 -16.05 -25.62
C LEU A 637 -26.37 -16.96 -26.60
N LYS A 638 -27.60 -16.58 -26.94
CA LYS A 638 -28.19 -16.85 -28.25
C LYS A 638 -28.46 -15.49 -28.91
N TYR A 639 -27.86 -15.30 -30.08
CA TYR A 639 -28.21 -14.23 -31.01
C TYR A 639 -29.60 -14.50 -31.57
N ASP A 640 -30.45 -13.48 -31.64
CA ASP A 640 -31.39 -13.33 -32.74
C ASP A 640 -31.74 -11.85 -32.96
N SER A 641 -31.79 -11.51 -34.24
CA SER A 641 -32.02 -10.21 -34.83
C SER A 641 -33.50 -9.81 -34.83
N HIS A 642 -33.83 -8.52 -34.64
CA HIS A 642 -34.68 -7.70 -35.52
C HIS A 642 -35.24 -6.42 -34.86
N SER A 643 -35.36 -5.39 -35.71
CA SER A 643 -36.25 -4.21 -35.67
C SER A 643 -36.15 -3.20 -34.52
N PHE A 644 -35.67 -2.00 -34.88
CA PHE A 644 -35.97 -0.76 -34.17
C PHE A 644 -37.29 -0.18 -34.68
N THR A 645 -38.24 0.05 -33.78
CA THR A 645 -39.36 0.97 -33.98
C THR A 645 -39.57 1.76 -32.70
N VAL A 646 -39.58 3.08 -32.84
CA VAL A 646 -39.82 4.05 -31.76
C VAL A 646 -41.33 4.09 -31.51
N ASP A 647 -41.77 3.74 -30.29
CA ASP A 647 -43.13 4.02 -29.87
C ASP A 647 -43.21 4.43 -28.39
N ASN A 648 -43.91 5.55 -28.18
CA ASN A 648 -44.21 6.17 -26.91
C ASN A 648 -45.10 5.27 -26.05
N LYS A 649 -44.55 4.54 -25.06
CA LYS A 649 -45.34 4.03 -23.93
C LYS A 649 -44.58 4.12 -22.61
N SER A 650 -45.21 4.88 -21.71
CA SER A 650 -45.01 4.89 -20.26
C SER A 650 -45.01 3.47 -19.67
N PHE A 651 -44.00 3.16 -18.85
CA PHE A 651 -44.01 2.03 -17.92
C PHE A 651 -43.77 2.53 -16.50
N THR A 652 -44.74 2.26 -15.62
CA THR A 652 -44.65 2.37 -14.17
C THR A 652 -44.20 1.03 -13.60
N CYS A 653 -43.11 1.00 -12.84
CA CYS A 653 -42.79 -0.11 -11.95
C CYS A 653 -42.11 0.44 -10.68
N PHE A 654 -42.63 0.05 -9.51
CA PHE A 654 -42.21 0.40 -8.15
C PHE A 654 -42.26 1.89 -7.74
N GLY A 655 -43.48 2.44 -7.70
CA GLY A 655 -44.00 3.12 -6.50
C GLY A 655 -43.15 4.17 -5.76
N ILE A 656 -42.33 4.98 -6.43
CA ILE A 656 -41.78 6.22 -5.86
C ILE A 656 -41.81 7.32 -6.94
N ASN A 657 -42.70 8.30 -6.77
CA ASN A 657 -42.62 9.57 -7.48
C ASN A 657 -41.39 10.35 -6.98
N VAL A 658 -40.40 10.59 -7.84
CA VAL A 658 -39.35 11.57 -7.57
C VAL A 658 -39.56 12.76 -8.50
N THR A 659 -40.26 13.77 -7.99
CA THR A 659 -40.28 15.11 -8.57
C THR A 659 -38.93 15.78 -8.31
N CYS A 660 -38.08 15.87 -9.32
CA CYS A 660 -36.92 16.75 -9.29
C CYS A 660 -37.39 18.21 -9.41
N SER A 661 -37.15 19.01 -8.38
CA SER A 661 -37.58 20.42 -8.29
C SER A 661 -36.70 21.39 -9.11
N TYR A 662 -36.19 20.98 -10.27
CA TYR A 662 -35.49 21.87 -11.20
C TYR A 662 -36.32 22.25 -12.43
N LYS A 663 -37.36 21.47 -12.78
CA LYS A 663 -38.23 21.79 -13.93
C LYS A 663 -39.16 23.00 -13.68
N LYS A 664 -39.62 23.19 -12.43
CA LYS A 664 -40.46 24.36 -12.05
C LYS A 664 -39.69 25.69 -12.01
N LEU A 665 -38.38 25.67 -11.78
CA LEU A 665 -37.53 26.87 -11.81
C LEU A 665 -37.15 27.26 -13.25
N TYR A 666 -36.97 26.28 -14.14
CA TYR A 666 -36.71 26.53 -15.56
C TYR A 666 -37.94 27.10 -16.28
N GLU A 667 -39.14 26.57 -16.00
CA GLU A 667 -40.41 27.10 -16.55
C GLU A 667 -40.80 28.46 -15.94
N ALA A 668 -40.41 28.76 -14.69
CA ALA A 668 -40.62 30.07 -14.08
C ALA A 668 -39.68 31.16 -14.64
N ASN A 669 -38.44 30.80 -15.02
CA ASN A 669 -37.50 31.73 -15.65
C ASN A 669 -37.82 32.00 -17.13
N LEU A 670 -38.34 31.02 -17.88
CA LEU A 670 -38.83 31.24 -19.24
C LEU A 670 -40.06 32.18 -19.28
N LYS A 671 -40.95 32.12 -18.26
CA LYS A 671 -42.10 33.04 -18.14
C LYS A 671 -41.73 34.45 -17.64
N LYS A 672 -40.57 34.63 -17.01
CA LYS A 672 -40.08 35.95 -16.58
C LYS A 672 -39.36 36.72 -17.69
N ASN A 673 -38.71 36.02 -18.61
CA ASN A 673 -37.99 36.64 -19.74
C ASN A 673 -38.85 36.87 -21.00
N SER A 674 -40.09 36.36 -21.06
CA SER A 674 -41.03 36.66 -22.16
C SER A 674 -41.89 37.91 -21.95
N LYS A 675 -41.61 38.74 -20.92
CA LYS A 675 -42.30 40.02 -20.66
C LYS A 675 -41.39 41.26 -20.71
N LYS A 676 -40.19 41.14 -21.28
CA LYS A 676 -39.35 42.28 -21.68
C LYS A 676 -38.69 42.00 -23.04
N ILE A 677 -39.52 41.98 -24.08
CA ILE A 677 -39.20 42.44 -25.44
C ILE A 677 -40.42 43.22 -25.90
#